data_AF-A0A1H4MSV8-F1
#
_entry.id   AF-A0A1H4MSV8-F1
#
_cell.length_a   1.000
_cell.length_b   1.000
_cell.length_c   1.000
_cell.angle_alpha   90.00
_cell.angle_beta   90.00
_cell.angle_gamma   90.00
#
_symmetry.space_group_name_H-M   'P 1'
#
loop_
_entity.id
_entity.type
_entity.pdbx_description
1 polymer ?
#
loop_
_entity_poly.entity_id
_entity_poly.type
_entity_poly.pdbx_seq_one_letter_code
_entity_poly.pdbx_strand_id
1 'polypeptide(L)'
;MQTPSFVGRTGPLAAFTGALHSTSSAPGTSAVLYAHGPAGIGRTALLHRFAALARAEHRHVVEIDAAHVTSAPALTDQAREAATRSGSVLLVDGIEHIGADDTLPGSLLSARARGGVTVVAGTDAPPLAWRTAAAPHGGLRALPLGPLPDAEARELLSGLGLAADAFAGVLDFAQGHPLALVLAAAASAEGRFEHGAAPQELVLALLDHLLGDVPGPAHRRALEVAAHSRWTTEDLLRTALTDTGGSPADVFDWLRRRPYVRSERNGVSPIAVVRGLLDADLRWRDPSAYRSTHECVRAHLLDRMRQALPYEQLPATLAFTHLHRRNGFVSRFVTWRGGDRFQEMPYRPQLRADVLRFITSAEGSTSAAEAAVWLDAQPRAFRLYWDTVTREPAAVLAWLRLDTSEDAGAHEPLARAARQHARTRPLRPREHLALARVHAPASAHHAASPLMDLVLHRILATFMLATPAWSFVALPAGSFLDPLMRYIDQRPVHPAVPVADRSFTLYAHDWRAVTLERWMEVGHLAELAGPEARPAARPRRSTGALTVLTREEFDTAVGDALAAWQRADLLARNPLLRTRLVADRGGDDPVEALRGVVTEALDALACDPRAEKYHRAVVTGLLRGAPTREAAAERLGLPLSTFRRHLSRGLERVRSFLWAMESAPQAAAPAPPVGPEPAREPRRTAASPAPRV
;
A
#
# COMPACT_ATOMS: atom_id res chain seq x y z
N MET A 1 39.03 2.34 18.38
CA MET A 1 37.64 2.81 18.30
C MET A 1 37.15 3.00 19.73
N GLN A 2 36.64 4.19 20.09
CA GLN A 2 35.94 4.38 21.36
C GLN A 2 34.72 3.45 21.36
N THR A 3 34.47 2.73 22.46
CA THR A 3 33.24 1.95 22.61
C THR A 3 32.07 2.92 22.49
N PRO A 4 31.14 2.73 21.55
CA PRO A 4 30.06 3.69 21.34
C PRO A 4 29.24 3.84 22.62
N SER A 5 28.86 5.07 22.95
CA SER A 5 27.96 5.35 24.07
C SER A 5 26.63 4.63 23.84
N PHE A 6 26.08 4.00 24.87
CA PHE A 6 24.75 3.41 24.83
C PHE A 6 23.70 4.51 24.59
N VAL A 7 22.85 4.36 23.56
CA VAL A 7 21.83 5.36 23.18
C VAL A 7 20.42 4.81 23.38
N GLY A 8 19.53 5.67 23.89
CA GLY A 8 18.09 5.42 23.90
C GLY A 8 17.61 4.42 24.96
N ARG A 9 16.53 3.70 24.63
CA ARG A 9 15.91 2.66 25.49
C ARG A 9 15.39 3.14 26.84
N THR A 10 14.85 4.36 26.90
CA THR A 10 14.32 4.98 28.14
C THR A 10 13.31 4.11 28.88
N GLY A 11 12.37 3.47 28.17
CA GLY A 11 11.36 2.58 28.75
C GLY A 11 11.96 1.36 29.47
N PRO A 12 12.76 0.51 28.78
CA PRO A 12 13.49 -0.59 29.41
C PRO A 12 14.39 -0.16 30.58
N LEU A 13 15.10 0.97 30.44
CA LEU A 13 15.94 1.51 31.52
C LEU A 13 15.11 1.89 32.76
N ALA A 14 14.01 2.63 32.57
CA ALA A 14 13.11 3.01 33.66
C ALA A 14 12.46 1.78 34.32
N ALA A 15 12.14 0.75 33.53
CA ALA A 15 11.60 -0.50 34.04
C ALA A 15 12.60 -1.22 34.97
N PHE A 16 13.87 -1.28 34.56
CA PHE A 16 14.92 -1.91 35.34
C PHE A 16 15.28 -1.10 36.59
N THR A 17 15.47 0.21 36.47
CA THR A 17 15.73 1.09 37.62
C THR A 17 14.59 1.02 38.64
N GLY A 18 13.34 1.05 38.18
CA GLY A 18 12.18 0.86 39.07
C GLY A 18 12.19 -0.50 39.79
N ALA A 19 12.64 -1.58 39.13
CA ALA A 19 12.79 -2.90 39.75
C ALA A 19 13.96 -2.98 40.74
N LEU A 20 15.05 -2.23 40.51
CA LEU A 20 16.17 -2.13 41.46
C LEU A 20 15.80 -1.39 42.74
N HIS A 21 14.94 -0.38 42.62
CA HIS A 21 14.52 0.50 43.71
C HIS A 21 13.22 0.05 44.39
N SER A 22 12.49 -0.91 43.83
CA SER A 22 11.29 -1.46 44.45
C SER A 22 11.65 -2.25 45.71
N THR A 23 11.77 -1.55 46.84
CA THR A 23 11.63 -2.08 48.19
C THR A 23 10.14 -2.31 48.43
N SER A 24 9.57 -3.33 47.78
CA SER A 24 8.16 -3.67 48.03
C SER A 24 8.00 -4.00 49.52
N SER A 25 7.04 -3.35 50.17
CA SER A 25 6.66 -3.49 51.58
C SER A 25 6.21 -4.91 51.96
N ALA A 26 6.14 -5.82 50.98
CA ALA A 26 5.95 -7.26 51.18
C ALA A 26 7.32 -7.97 51.15
N PRO A 27 7.78 -8.57 52.27
CA PRO A 27 9.02 -9.33 52.30
C PRO A 27 9.03 -10.45 51.24
N GLY A 28 9.95 -10.39 50.26
CA GLY A 28 10.25 -11.51 49.38
C GLY A 28 9.82 -11.43 47.91
N THR A 29 9.29 -10.31 47.41
CA THR A 29 8.98 -10.16 45.98
C THR A 29 10.23 -9.85 45.16
N SER A 30 10.46 -10.61 44.09
CA SER A 30 11.65 -10.49 43.21
C SER A 30 11.20 -10.19 41.79
N ALA A 31 11.68 -9.08 41.20
CA ALA A 31 11.26 -8.67 39.87
C ALA A 31 11.79 -9.63 38.79
N VAL A 32 10.95 -9.91 37.78
CA VAL A 32 11.33 -10.68 36.58
C VAL A 32 11.08 -9.82 35.34
N LEU A 33 12.15 -9.50 34.63
CA LEU A 33 12.12 -8.78 33.37
C LEU A 33 12.52 -9.72 32.23
N TYR A 34 11.87 -9.61 31.09
CA TYR A 34 12.19 -10.41 29.91
C TYR A 34 12.38 -9.50 28.71
N ALA A 35 13.63 -9.25 28.32
CA ALA A 35 13.96 -8.45 27.15
C ALA A 35 13.93 -9.30 25.89
N HIS A 36 13.19 -8.88 24.87
CA HIS A 36 13.10 -9.67 23.65
C HIS A 36 13.06 -8.87 22.37
N GLY A 37 13.55 -9.46 21.28
CA GLY A 37 13.57 -8.87 19.96
C GLY A 37 14.58 -9.56 19.03
N PRO A 38 14.55 -9.24 17.73
CA PRO A 38 15.34 -9.92 16.71
C PRO A 38 16.85 -9.85 16.98
N ALA A 39 17.62 -10.73 16.33
CA ALA A 39 19.07 -10.72 16.38
C ALA A 39 19.62 -9.31 16.02
N GLY A 40 20.67 -8.85 16.71
CA GLY A 40 21.27 -7.53 16.47
C GLY A 40 20.47 -6.31 16.93
N ILE A 41 19.33 -6.48 17.63
CA ILE A 41 18.49 -5.36 18.13
C ILE A 41 19.08 -4.63 19.37
N GLY A 42 20.20 -5.12 19.90
CA GLY A 42 20.87 -4.55 21.08
C GLY A 42 20.47 -5.14 22.43
N ARG A 43 20.03 -6.41 22.47
CA ARG A 43 19.74 -7.14 23.73
C ARG A 43 20.95 -7.19 24.68
N THR A 44 22.08 -7.69 24.18
CA THR A 44 23.35 -7.77 24.92
C THR A 44 23.83 -6.40 25.41
N ALA A 45 23.77 -5.39 24.53
CA ALA A 45 24.13 -4.01 24.90
C ALA A 45 23.23 -3.46 26.02
N LEU A 46 21.93 -3.79 26.02
CA LEU A 46 21.00 -3.42 27.10
C LEU A 46 21.35 -4.13 28.41
N LEU A 47 21.68 -5.43 28.38
CA LEU A 47 22.10 -6.17 29.58
C LEU A 47 23.39 -5.60 30.18
N HIS A 48 24.40 -5.27 29.36
CA HIS A 48 25.60 -4.60 29.86
C HIS A 48 25.27 -3.25 30.50
N ARG A 49 24.31 -2.49 29.95
CA ARG A 49 23.85 -1.24 30.56
C ARG A 49 23.14 -1.48 31.89
N PHE A 50 22.31 -2.51 32.01
CA PHE A 50 21.70 -2.92 33.27
C PHE A 50 22.76 -3.33 34.31
N ALA A 51 23.77 -4.09 33.90
CA ALA A 51 24.88 -4.48 34.76
C ALA A 51 25.63 -3.25 35.31
N ALA A 52 25.93 -2.27 34.45
CA ALA A 52 26.56 -1.02 34.86
C ALA A 52 25.71 -0.22 35.87
N LEU A 53 24.39 -0.10 35.63
CA LEU A 53 23.47 0.59 36.54
C LEU A 53 23.36 -0.12 37.89
N ALA A 54 23.26 -1.45 37.90
CA ALA A 54 23.19 -2.24 39.13
C ALA A 54 24.47 -2.15 39.96
N ARG A 55 25.65 -2.17 39.31
CA ARG A 55 26.95 -1.98 39.97
C ARG A 55 27.09 -0.58 40.58
N ALA A 56 26.58 0.46 39.90
CA ALA A 56 26.56 1.82 40.42
C ALA A 56 25.68 1.96 41.69
N GLU A 57 24.64 1.12 41.82
CA GLU A 57 23.77 0.98 42.99
C GLU A 57 24.30 -0.05 44.00
N HIS A 58 25.58 -0.45 43.89
CA HIS A 58 26.25 -1.42 44.77
C HIS A 58 25.57 -2.80 44.85
N ARG A 59 24.82 -3.20 43.82
CA ARG A 59 24.22 -4.54 43.73
C ARG A 59 25.24 -5.56 43.22
N HIS A 60 25.14 -6.79 43.73
CA HIS A 60 25.89 -7.92 43.20
C HIS A 60 25.29 -8.37 41.87
N VAL A 61 26.06 -8.31 40.77
CA VAL A 61 25.60 -8.66 39.43
C VAL A 61 26.19 -9.99 38.99
N VAL A 62 25.34 -10.89 38.52
CA VAL A 62 25.68 -12.18 37.92
C VAL A 62 25.26 -12.13 36.45
N GLU A 63 26.23 -12.27 35.55
CA GLU A 63 26.00 -12.33 34.10
C GLU A 63 26.24 -13.77 33.63
N ILE A 64 25.24 -14.35 32.95
CA ILE A 64 25.33 -15.69 32.34
C ILE A 64 25.02 -15.54 30.86
N ASP A 65 25.97 -15.94 30.02
CA ASP A 65 25.76 -16.07 28.58
C ASP A 65 25.35 -17.51 28.27
N ALA A 66 24.08 -17.70 27.91
CA ALA A 66 23.54 -19.02 27.65
C ALA A 66 24.13 -19.68 26.39
N ALA A 67 24.79 -18.94 25.50
CA ALA A 67 25.51 -19.54 24.37
C ALA A 67 26.68 -20.43 24.82
N HIS A 68 27.21 -20.19 26.02
CA HIS A 68 28.31 -20.95 26.61
C HIS A 68 27.85 -22.01 27.62
N VAL A 69 26.54 -22.28 27.70
CA VAL A 69 25.95 -23.22 28.65
C VAL A 69 25.38 -24.42 27.91
N THR A 70 25.67 -25.62 28.42
CA THR A 70 25.38 -26.88 27.71
C THR A 70 23.93 -27.36 27.86
N SER A 71 23.21 -26.92 28.89
CA SER A 71 21.85 -27.39 29.19
C SER A 71 21.09 -26.51 30.20
N ALA A 72 19.78 -26.70 30.30
CA ALA A 72 18.90 -26.02 31.27
C ALA A 72 19.28 -26.29 32.75
N PRO A 73 19.62 -27.53 33.17
CA PRO A 73 20.13 -27.78 34.52
C PRO A 73 21.43 -27.03 34.81
N ALA A 74 22.39 -27.03 33.86
CA ALA A 74 23.66 -26.33 34.03
C ALA A 74 23.48 -24.82 34.22
N LEU A 75 22.56 -24.20 33.46
CA LEU A 75 22.19 -22.78 33.64
C LEU A 75 21.64 -22.54 35.05
N THR A 76 20.77 -23.42 35.52
CA THR A 76 20.13 -23.29 36.84
C THR A 76 21.16 -23.44 37.97
N ASP A 77 22.08 -24.38 37.85
CA ASP A 77 23.12 -24.63 38.85
C ASP A 77 24.09 -23.44 38.93
N GLN A 78 24.55 -22.93 37.79
CA GLN A 78 25.38 -21.72 37.71
C GLN A 78 24.66 -20.51 38.32
N ALA A 79 23.37 -20.33 38.03
CA ALA A 79 22.57 -19.26 38.65
C ALA A 79 22.45 -19.43 40.17
N ARG A 80 22.27 -20.66 40.65
CA ARG A 80 22.16 -20.97 42.09
C ARG A 80 23.45 -20.68 42.84
N GLU A 81 24.58 -21.05 42.27
CA GLU A 81 25.90 -20.83 42.88
C GLU A 81 26.30 -19.35 42.91
N ALA A 82 25.97 -18.61 41.84
CA ALA A 82 26.38 -17.22 41.69
C ALA A 82 25.40 -16.20 42.34
N ALA A 83 24.09 -16.47 42.35
CA ALA A 83 23.06 -15.55 42.83
C ALA A 83 22.65 -15.78 44.30
N THR A 84 23.63 -16.10 45.16
CA THR A 84 23.42 -16.45 46.58
C THR A 84 23.14 -15.24 47.49
N ARG A 85 23.48 -14.03 47.06
CA ARG A 85 23.30 -12.80 47.86
C ARG A 85 21.90 -12.22 47.67
N SER A 86 21.22 -11.91 48.76
CA SER A 86 19.94 -11.18 48.73
C SER A 86 20.08 -9.86 47.97
N GLY A 87 19.11 -9.55 47.11
CA GLY A 87 19.17 -8.35 46.27
C GLY A 87 20.17 -8.41 45.12
N SER A 88 20.66 -9.59 44.75
CA SER A 88 21.48 -9.77 43.55
C SER A 88 20.69 -9.57 42.26
N VAL A 89 21.40 -9.17 41.20
CA VAL A 89 20.87 -9.01 39.85
C VAL A 89 21.40 -10.15 39.00
N LEU A 90 20.51 -11.00 38.49
CA LEU A 90 20.82 -12.08 37.57
C LEU A 90 20.46 -11.65 36.14
N LEU A 91 21.45 -11.62 35.26
CA LEU A 91 21.30 -11.30 33.84
C LEU A 91 21.62 -12.55 33.03
N VAL A 92 20.66 -13.04 32.26
CA VAL A 92 20.83 -14.19 31.36
C VAL A 92 20.68 -13.71 29.93
N ASP A 93 21.73 -13.82 29.12
CA ASP A 93 21.70 -13.48 27.70
C ASP A 93 21.52 -14.73 26.83
N GLY A 94 20.86 -14.56 25.67
CA GLY A 94 20.74 -15.60 24.65
C GLY A 94 19.99 -16.88 25.06
N ILE A 95 18.89 -16.76 25.82
CA ILE A 95 18.17 -17.93 26.37
C ILE A 95 17.74 -18.97 25.31
N GLU A 96 17.58 -18.55 24.06
CA GLU A 96 17.32 -19.43 22.90
C GLU A 96 18.35 -20.57 22.72
N HIS A 97 19.60 -20.38 23.19
CA HIS A 97 20.66 -21.38 23.06
C HIS A 97 20.46 -22.61 23.96
N ILE A 98 19.65 -22.51 25.02
CA ILE A 98 19.35 -23.63 25.92
C ILE A 98 18.34 -24.61 25.31
N GLY A 99 17.58 -24.17 24.30
CA GLY A 99 16.49 -24.93 23.72
C GLY A 99 15.18 -24.84 24.52
N ALA A 100 14.16 -25.55 24.06
CA ALA A 100 12.85 -25.57 24.69
C ALA A 100 12.83 -26.51 25.91
N ASP A 101 12.83 -25.93 27.11
CA ASP A 101 12.64 -26.64 28.38
C ASP A 101 11.59 -25.90 29.22
N ASP A 102 10.43 -26.53 29.42
CA ASP A 102 9.31 -25.95 30.17
C ASP A 102 9.56 -25.87 31.68
N THR A 103 10.56 -26.59 32.20
CA THR A 103 10.93 -26.59 33.62
C THR A 103 11.91 -25.46 33.98
N LEU A 104 12.70 -25.01 32.99
CA LEU A 104 13.73 -23.97 33.14
C LEU A 104 13.23 -22.68 33.80
N PRO A 105 12.06 -22.11 33.44
CA PRO A 105 11.61 -20.86 34.06
C PRO A 105 11.39 -21.02 35.56
N GLY A 106 10.79 -22.14 35.98
CA GLY A 106 10.52 -22.42 37.39
C GLY A 106 11.81 -22.66 38.19
N SER A 107 12.72 -23.46 37.64
CA SER A 107 13.99 -23.79 38.30
C SER A 107 14.90 -22.57 38.43
N LEU A 108 15.03 -21.78 37.37
CA LEU A 108 15.87 -20.57 37.35
C LEU A 108 15.34 -19.50 38.30
N LEU A 109 14.03 -19.23 38.29
CA LEU A 109 13.43 -18.23 39.17
C LEU A 109 13.45 -18.64 40.65
N SER A 110 13.54 -19.95 40.93
CA SER A 110 13.71 -20.51 42.28
C SER A 110 15.17 -20.55 42.74
N ALA A 111 16.14 -20.55 41.81
CA ALA A 111 17.57 -20.66 42.12
C ALA A 111 18.18 -19.41 42.78
N ARG A 112 17.50 -18.26 42.71
CA ARG A 112 18.00 -16.97 43.19
C ARG A 112 17.71 -16.69 44.67
N ALA A 113 18.57 -15.89 45.30
CA ALA A 113 18.27 -15.32 46.61
C ALA A 113 17.10 -14.31 46.59
N ARG A 114 16.43 -14.14 47.73
CA ARG A 114 15.25 -13.27 47.86
C ARG A 114 15.57 -11.79 47.58
N GLY A 115 14.60 -11.08 47.00
CA GLY A 115 14.62 -9.62 46.80
C GLY A 115 15.52 -9.14 45.66
N GLY A 116 15.88 -10.02 44.73
CA GLY A 116 16.72 -9.71 43.56
C GLY A 116 15.94 -9.40 42.29
N VAL A 117 16.65 -8.96 41.25
CA VAL A 117 16.10 -8.72 39.91
C VAL A 117 16.66 -9.78 38.96
N THR A 118 15.78 -10.45 38.23
CA THR A 118 16.19 -11.37 37.15
C THR A 118 15.79 -10.78 35.82
N VAL A 119 16.76 -10.64 34.91
CA VAL A 119 16.55 -10.23 33.53
C VAL A 119 16.96 -11.36 32.62
N VAL A 120 16.05 -11.81 31.78
CA VAL A 120 16.32 -12.80 30.73
C VAL A 120 16.19 -12.12 29.39
N ALA A 121 17.19 -12.29 28.52
CA ALA A 121 17.14 -11.82 27.15
C ALA A 121 16.97 -12.99 26.18
N GLY A 122 16.00 -12.86 25.27
CA GLY A 122 15.67 -13.89 24.29
C GLY A 122 15.26 -13.30 22.94
N THR A 123 15.38 -14.08 21.87
CA THR A 123 14.97 -13.56 20.55
C THR A 123 13.45 -13.39 20.49
N ASP A 124 12.71 -14.38 20.98
CA ASP A 124 11.24 -14.42 20.94
C ASP A 124 10.59 -13.81 22.19
N ALA A 125 9.31 -13.44 22.06
CA ALA A 125 8.50 -13.05 23.21
C ALA A 125 8.46 -14.17 24.26
N PRO A 126 8.37 -13.83 25.57
CA PRO A 126 8.43 -14.82 26.64
C PRO A 126 7.32 -15.87 26.47
N PRO A 127 7.68 -17.17 26.38
CA PRO A 127 6.72 -18.27 26.37
C PRO A 127 5.77 -18.23 27.57
N LEU A 128 4.61 -18.89 27.45
CA LEU A 128 3.62 -18.94 28.54
C LEU A 128 4.23 -19.48 29.84
N ALA A 129 5.12 -20.48 29.76
CA ALA A 129 5.83 -21.06 30.90
C ALA A 129 6.60 -20.02 31.74
N TRP A 130 7.17 -18.99 31.10
CA TRP A 130 7.83 -17.90 31.82
C TRP A 130 6.85 -17.01 32.57
N ARG A 131 5.67 -16.77 32.01
CA ARG A 131 4.62 -15.96 32.65
C ARG A 131 4.01 -16.68 33.84
N THR A 132 3.76 -17.98 33.72
CA THR A 132 3.23 -18.81 34.80
C THR A 132 4.23 -18.97 35.94
N ALA A 133 5.50 -19.26 35.62
CA ALA A 133 6.57 -19.38 36.62
C ALA A 133 6.83 -18.07 37.37
N ALA A 134 6.66 -16.91 36.72
CA ALA A 134 6.85 -15.61 37.38
C ALA A 134 5.66 -15.14 38.22
N ALA A 135 4.47 -15.76 38.11
CA ALA A 135 3.27 -15.30 38.82
C ALA A 135 3.44 -15.25 40.36
N PRO A 136 4.05 -16.24 41.03
CA PRO A 136 4.34 -16.17 42.47
C PRO A 136 5.32 -15.07 42.88
N HIS A 137 6.05 -14.51 41.90
CA HIS A 137 7.07 -13.48 42.12
C HIS A 137 6.59 -12.06 41.78
N GLY A 138 5.27 -11.84 41.63
CA GLY A 138 4.71 -10.55 41.22
C GLY A 138 4.59 -10.37 39.71
N GLY A 139 4.78 -11.46 38.95
CA GLY A 139 4.62 -11.50 37.51
C GLY A 139 5.89 -11.17 36.72
N LEU A 140 5.78 -11.33 35.39
CA LEU A 140 6.84 -11.05 34.44
C LEU A 140 6.52 -9.77 33.67
N ARG A 141 7.50 -8.87 33.59
CA ARG A 141 7.44 -7.69 32.72
C ARG A 141 8.23 -7.94 31.44
N ALA A 142 7.51 -8.07 30.33
CA ALA A 142 8.11 -8.17 29.01
C ALA A 142 8.61 -6.79 28.54
N LEU A 143 9.82 -6.75 28.00
CA LEU A 143 10.49 -5.57 27.46
C LEU A 143 10.76 -5.81 25.96
N PRO A 144 9.77 -5.56 25.08
CA PRO A 144 9.95 -5.69 23.65
C PRO A 144 10.93 -4.63 23.13
N LEU A 145 11.96 -5.06 22.40
CA LEU A 145 12.96 -4.22 21.77
C LEU A 145 12.66 -4.13 20.27
N GLY A 146 12.36 -2.91 19.81
CA GLY A 146 12.22 -2.59 18.40
C GLY A 146 13.43 -1.83 17.85
N PRO A 147 13.41 -1.48 16.55
CA PRO A 147 14.36 -0.54 15.98
C PRO A 147 14.41 0.78 16.77
N LEU A 148 15.56 1.44 16.77
CA LEU A 148 15.71 2.76 17.38
C LEU A 148 14.84 3.78 16.62
N PRO A 149 14.12 4.65 17.34
CA PRO A 149 13.49 5.81 16.74
C PRO A 149 14.51 6.67 15.99
N ASP A 150 14.01 7.41 15.00
CA ASP A 150 14.78 8.30 14.13
C ASP A 150 15.72 9.27 14.88
N ALA A 151 15.31 9.77 16.05
CA ALA A 151 16.15 10.65 16.87
C ALA A 151 17.30 9.90 17.54
N GLU A 152 17.01 8.75 18.18
CA GLU A 152 18.00 7.89 18.83
C GLU A 152 18.98 7.29 17.80
N ALA A 153 18.51 6.95 16.60
CA ALA A 153 19.36 6.47 15.52
C ALA A 153 20.35 7.55 15.06
N ARG A 154 19.91 8.80 14.90
CA ARG A 154 20.81 9.93 14.58
C ARG A 154 21.82 10.22 15.68
N GLU A 155 21.39 10.14 16.93
CA GLU A 155 22.29 10.28 18.09
C GLU A 155 23.37 9.18 18.09
N LEU A 156 22.99 7.93 17.82
CA LEU A 156 23.95 6.83 17.67
C LEU A 156 24.94 7.08 16.53
N LEU A 157 24.47 7.51 15.35
CA LEU A 157 25.34 7.81 14.21
C LEU A 157 26.30 8.98 14.50
N SER A 158 25.81 10.02 15.18
CA SER A 158 26.65 11.13 15.63
C SER A 158 27.71 10.67 16.63
N GLY A 159 27.36 9.79 17.57
CA GLY A 159 28.30 9.20 18.53
C GLY A 159 29.35 8.28 17.89
N LEU A 160 29.06 7.73 16.70
CA LEU A 160 30.01 6.99 15.88
C LEU A 160 30.92 7.90 15.03
N GLY A 161 30.72 9.22 15.05
CA GLY A 161 31.51 10.19 14.30
C GLY A 161 31.17 10.28 12.81
N LEU A 162 30.00 9.78 12.39
CA LEU A 162 29.56 9.87 11.01
C LEU A 162 29.16 11.32 10.65
N ALA A 163 29.49 11.77 9.45
CA ALA A 163 29.09 13.09 8.96
C ALA A 163 27.59 13.14 8.63
N ALA A 164 26.96 14.31 8.86
CA ALA A 164 25.50 14.48 8.79
C ALA A 164 24.91 14.28 7.38
N ASP A 165 25.70 14.51 6.33
CA ASP A 165 25.34 14.27 4.94
C ASP A 165 25.16 12.77 4.63
N ALA A 166 25.94 11.91 5.28
CA ALA A 166 25.84 10.46 5.16
C ALA A 166 24.66 9.83 5.93
N PHE A 167 24.00 10.59 6.82
CA PHE A 167 22.93 10.05 7.68
C PHE A 167 21.76 9.51 6.87
N ALA A 168 21.36 10.20 5.80
CA ALA A 168 20.16 9.84 5.05
C ALA A 168 20.26 8.42 4.46
N GLY A 169 21.38 8.08 3.81
CA GLY A 169 21.59 6.76 3.23
C GLY A 169 21.71 5.65 4.29
N VAL A 170 22.43 5.91 5.38
CA VAL A 170 22.60 4.93 6.47
C VAL A 170 21.28 4.66 7.22
N LEU A 171 20.49 5.70 7.48
CA LEU A 171 19.19 5.56 8.13
C LEU A 171 18.19 4.80 7.23
N ASP A 172 18.18 5.09 5.92
CA ASP A 172 17.33 4.38 4.97
C ASP A 172 17.72 2.89 4.84
N PHE A 173 19.02 2.59 4.83
CA PHE A 173 19.49 1.20 4.80
C PHE A 173 19.17 0.44 6.09
N ALA A 174 19.52 1.01 7.24
CA ALA A 174 19.45 0.30 8.52
C ALA A 174 18.05 0.28 9.14
N GLN A 175 17.17 1.21 8.76
CA GLN A 175 15.79 1.30 9.28
C GLN A 175 15.71 1.28 10.81
N GLY A 176 16.66 1.94 11.47
CA GLY A 176 16.76 2.01 12.94
C GLY A 176 17.32 0.74 13.62
N HIS A 177 17.69 -0.30 12.87
CA HIS A 177 18.24 -1.52 13.44
C HIS A 177 19.68 -1.30 13.95
N PRO A 178 19.98 -1.45 15.25
CA PRO A 178 21.27 -1.05 15.84
C PRO A 178 22.49 -1.69 15.18
N LEU A 179 22.50 -3.01 14.98
CA LEU A 179 23.62 -3.68 14.32
C LEU A 179 23.81 -3.16 12.88
N ALA A 180 22.71 -2.94 12.15
CA ALA A 180 22.80 -2.46 10.78
C ALA A 180 23.28 -1.00 10.73
N LEU A 181 22.88 -0.16 11.70
CA LEU A 181 23.35 1.23 11.84
C LEU A 181 24.87 1.26 12.07
N VAL A 182 25.37 0.44 12.98
CA VAL A 182 26.81 0.38 13.30
C VAL A 182 27.63 -0.08 12.10
N LEU A 183 27.22 -1.17 11.44
CA LEU A 183 27.95 -1.70 10.29
C LEU A 183 27.86 -0.78 9.06
N ALA A 184 26.69 -0.19 8.80
CA ALA A 184 26.52 0.78 7.73
C ALA A 184 27.30 2.08 7.97
N ALA A 185 27.36 2.56 9.21
CA ALA A 185 28.18 3.71 9.57
C ALA A 185 29.67 3.44 9.32
N ALA A 186 30.16 2.25 9.67
CA ALA A 186 31.54 1.85 9.40
C ALA A 186 31.83 1.79 7.89
N ALA A 187 31.00 1.09 7.11
CA ALA A 187 31.16 1.03 5.66
C ALA A 187 31.02 2.39 4.96
N SER A 188 30.16 3.27 5.49
CA SER A 188 30.01 4.65 5.00
C SER A 188 31.25 5.51 5.30
N ALA A 189 31.82 5.38 6.49
CA ALA A 189 33.08 6.06 6.85
C ALA A 189 34.27 5.59 6.00
N GLU A 190 34.24 4.35 5.49
CA GLU A 190 35.21 3.82 4.51
C GLU A 190 34.94 4.27 3.06
N GLY A 191 33.88 5.06 2.82
CA GLY A 191 33.50 5.52 1.49
C GLY A 191 32.89 4.44 0.59
N ARG A 192 32.37 3.34 1.17
CA ARG A 192 31.85 2.18 0.41
C ARG A 192 30.37 2.27 0.04
N PHE A 193 29.69 3.36 0.39
CA PHE A 193 28.31 3.59 -0.03
C PHE A 193 28.28 4.27 -1.40
N GLU A 194 28.05 3.51 -2.45
CA GLU A 194 27.94 4.04 -3.81
C GLU A 194 26.49 4.44 -4.10
N HIS A 195 26.27 5.70 -4.49
CA HIS A 195 24.93 6.23 -4.83
C HIS A 195 23.87 5.98 -3.73
N GLY A 196 24.30 5.92 -2.46
CA GLY A 196 23.43 5.65 -1.31
C GLY A 196 23.07 4.18 -1.08
N ALA A 197 23.62 3.24 -1.86
CA ALA A 197 23.46 1.80 -1.66
C ALA A 197 24.61 1.21 -0.83
N ALA A 198 24.29 0.24 0.03
CA ALA A 198 25.29 -0.48 0.81
C ALA A 198 26.02 -1.55 -0.04
N PRO A 199 27.27 -1.90 0.30
CA PRO A 199 28.00 -3.00 -0.34
C PRO A 199 27.27 -4.34 -0.22
N GLN A 200 27.35 -5.17 -1.26
CA GLN A 200 26.68 -6.47 -1.27
C GLN A 200 27.22 -7.42 -0.19
N GLU A 201 28.50 -7.32 0.17
CA GLU A 201 29.08 -8.14 1.25
C GLU A 201 28.45 -7.81 2.60
N LEU A 202 28.12 -6.54 2.83
CA LEU A 202 27.41 -6.10 4.04
C LEU A 202 25.96 -6.59 4.04
N VAL A 203 25.29 -6.55 2.89
CA VAL A 203 23.93 -7.09 2.74
C VAL A 203 23.89 -8.58 3.06
N LEU A 204 24.81 -9.37 2.48
CA LEU A 204 24.89 -10.81 2.72
C LEU A 204 25.23 -11.13 4.18
N ALA A 205 26.24 -10.47 4.76
CA ALA A 205 26.61 -10.69 6.16
C ALA A 205 25.45 -10.41 7.14
N LEU A 206 24.67 -9.36 6.87
CA LEU A 206 23.48 -9.06 7.66
C LEU A 206 22.35 -10.08 7.43
N LEU A 207 22.14 -10.55 6.19
CA LEU A 207 21.14 -11.59 5.91
C LEU A 207 21.48 -12.90 6.62
N ASP A 208 22.74 -13.35 6.55
CA ASP A 208 23.21 -14.57 7.20
C ASP A 208 23.02 -14.49 8.72
N HIS A 209 23.33 -13.34 9.31
CA HIS A 209 23.15 -13.13 10.75
C HIS A 209 21.68 -13.03 11.17
N LEU A 210 20.83 -12.38 10.38
CA LEU A 210 19.44 -12.08 10.76
C LEU A 210 18.45 -13.20 10.42
N LEU A 211 18.64 -13.92 9.31
CA LEU A 211 17.69 -14.92 8.84
C LEU A 211 17.85 -16.28 9.52
N GLY A 212 19.08 -16.64 9.89
CA GLY A 212 19.43 -18.00 10.29
C GLY A 212 19.16 -19.02 9.18
N ASP A 213 18.95 -20.28 9.56
CA ASP A 213 18.72 -21.37 8.61
C ASP A 213 17.38 -21.23 7.86
N VAL A 214 17.47 -21.17 6.53
CA VAL A 214 16.31 -21.18 5.63
C VAL A 214 16.12 -22.61 5.09
N PRO A 215 15.05 -23.33 5.45
CA PRO A 215 14.98 -24.79 5.25
C PRO A 215 14.99 -25.27 3.80
N GLY A 216 14.63 -24.43 2.83
CA GLY A 216 14.63 -24.82 1.43
C GLY A 216 14.10 -23.77 0.46
N PRO A 217 13.97 -24.12 -0.83
CA PRO A 217 13.60 -23.19 -1.90
C PRO A 217 12.24 -22.50 -1.70
N ALA A 218 11.21 -23.23 -1.23
CA ALA A 218 9.90 -22.64 -0.96
C ALA A 218 9.93 -21.59 0.17
N HIS A 219 10.75 -21.81 1.21
CA HIS A 219 10.94 -20.87 2.31
C HIS A 219 11.70 -19.62 1.85
N ARG A 220 12.74 -19.79 1.02
CA ARG A 220 13.44 -18.67 0.38
C ARG A 220 12.49 -17.86 -0.49
N ARG A 221 11.67 -18.53 -1.30
CA ARG A 221 10.66 -17.88 -2.14
C ARG A 221 9.65 -17.09 -1.32
N ALA A 222 9.20 -17.62 -0.18
CA ALA A 222 8.30 -16.91 0.71
C ALA A 222 8.93 -15.65 1.32
N LEU A 223 10.22 -15.67 1.66
CA LEU A 223 10.95 -14.48 2.10
C LEU A 223 11.04 -13.42 0.98
N GLU A 224 11.32 -13.82 -0.26
CA GLU A 224 11.34 -12.94 -1.42
C GLU A 224 9.97 -12.27 -1.68
N VAL A 225 8.88 -13.05 -1.58
CA VAL A 225 7.50 -12.54 -1.67
C VAL A 225 7.19 -11.57 -0.52
N ALA A 226 7.59 -11.93 0.71
CA ALA A 226 7.39 -11.11 1.89
C ALA A 226 8.20 -9.81 1.88
N ALA A 227 9.32 -9.77 1.15
CA ALA A 227 10.08 -8.56 0.91
C ALA A 227 9.32 -7.56 0.02
N HIS A 228 8.53 -8.06 -0.94
CA HIS A 228 7.74 -7.24 -1.87
C HIS A 228 6.42 -6.74 -1.27
N SER A 229 5.68 -7.60 -0.57
CA SER A 229 4.33 -7.31 -0.10
C SER A 229 4.32 -6.60 1.26
N ARG A 230 3.35 -5.70 1.51
CA ARG A 230 3.21 -5.06 2.84
C ARG A 230 2.94 -6.11 3.92
N TRP A 231 1.98 -6.98 3.64
CA TRP A 231 1.65 -8.15 4.42
C TRP A 231 1.69 -9.37 3.52
N THR A 232 2.17 -10.48 4.07
CA THR A 232 2.15 -11.79 3.44
C THR A 232 1.07 -12.61 4.11
N THR A 233 0.19 -13.19 3.30
CA THR A 233 -0.88 -14.09 3.74
C THR A 233 -0.62 -15.48 3.16
N GLU A 234 -1.22 -16.50 3.75
CA GLU A 234 -1.22 -17.85 3.16
C GLU A 234 -1.81 -17.82 1.74
N ASP A 235 -2.81 -16.97 1.49
CA ASP A 235 -3.44 -16.77 0.20
C ASP A 235 -2.47 -16.24 -0.87
N LEU A 236 -1.66 -15.24 -0.53
CA LEU A 236 -0.61 -14.74 -1.40
C LEU A 236 0.46 -15.81 -1.67
N LEU A 237 0.86 -16.57 -0.64
CA LEU A 237 1.82 -17.66 -0.80
C LEU A 237 1.29 -18.77 -1.71
N ARG A 238 -0.02 -19.06 -1.69
CA ARG A 238 -0.64 -20.02 -2.60
C ARG A 238 -0.47 -19.62 -4.07
N THR A 239 -0.59 -18.34 -4.37
CA THR A 239 -0.33 -17.79 -5.71
C THR A 239 1.16 -17.79 -6.07
N ALA A 240 2.04 -17.51 -5.10
CA ALA A 240 3.46 -17.27 -5.38
C ALA A 240 4.36 -18.52 -5.30
N LEU A 241 3.89 -19.61 -4.69
CA LEU A 241 4.66 -20.84 -4.45
C LEU A 241 4.31 -21.99 -5.40
N THR A 242 3.46 -21.76 -6.41
CA THR A 242 2.90 -22.81 -7.29
C THR A 242 3.97 -23.73 -7.91
N ASP A 243 5.17 -23.21 -8.18
CA ASP A 243 6.27 -23.94 -8.83
C ASP A 243 7.33 -24.48 -7.86
N THR A 244 7.16 -24.33 -6.54
CA THR A 244 8.21 -24.62 -5.54
C THR A 244 8.02 -25.93 -4.76
N GLY A 245 6.93 -26.67 -5.00
CA GLY A 245 6.64 -27.97 -4.38
C GLY A 245 6.36 -27.95 -2.86
N GLY A 246 6.48 -26.79 -2.20
CA GLY A 246 6.20 -26.62 -0.78
C GLY A 246 4.72 -26.33 -0.50
N SER A 247 4.20 -26.88 0.60
CA SER A 247 2.86 -26.56 1.11
C SER A 247 2.80 -25.08 1.55
N PRO A 248 1.92 -24.24 0.97
CA PRO A 248 1.80 -22.84 1.37
C PRO A 248 1.44 -22.66 2.86
N ALA A 249 0.67 -23.59 3.43
CA ALA A 249 0.31 -23.59 4.84
C ALA A 249 1.54 -23.81 5.73
N ASP A 250 2.38 -24.81 5.43
CA ASP A 250 3.58 -25.11 6.22
C ASP A 250 4.60 -23.97 6.14
N VAL A 251 4.77 -23.39 4.94
CA VAL A 251 5.67 -22.26 4.72
C VAL A 251 5.16 -21.00 5.43
N PHE A 252 3.85 -20.73 5.41
CA PHE A 252 3.26 -19.63 6.17
C PHE A 252 3.45 -19.83 7.69
N ASP A 253 3.26 -21.06 8.16
CA ASP A 253 3.44 -21.45 9.56
C ASP A 253 4.88 -21.33 10.05
N TRP A 254 5.85 -21.60 9.16
CA TRP A 254 7.26 -21.33 9.42
C TRP A 254 7.54 -19.83 9.45
N LEU A 255 7.04 -19.08 8.47
CA LEU A 255 7.29 -17.64 8.30
C LEU A 255 6.77 -16.85 9.50
N ARG A 256 5.54 -17.12 9.96
CA ARG A 256 4.92 -16.42 11.10
C ARG A 256 5.62 -16.65 12.45
N ARG A 257 6.45 -17.70 12.54
CA ARG A 257 7.24 -18.06 13.73
C ARG A 257 8.68 -17.55 13.66
N ARG A 258 9.06 -16.80 12.61
CA ARG A 258 10.40 -16.22 12.54
C ARG A 258 10.50 -15.00 13.46
N PRO A 259 11.61 -14.83 14.19
CA PRO A 259 11.76 -13.73 15.14
C PRO A 259 11.81 -12.33 14.49
N TYR A 260 12.20 -12.28 13.22
CA TYR A 260 12.22 -11.07 12.39
C TYR A 260 10.90 -10.85 11.63
N VAL A 261 9.85 -11.61 11.91
CA VAL A 261 8.53 -11.49 11.29
C VAL A 261 7.48 -11.15 12.34
N ARG A 262 6.73 -10.08 12.09
CA ARG A 262 5.59 -9.65 12.90
C ARG A 262 4.31 -10.28 12.40
N SER A 263 3.51 -10.83 13.31
CA SER A 263 2.11 -11.19 13.03
C SER A 263 1.20 -9.99 13.30
N GLU A 264 0.50 -9.54 12.27
CA GLU A 264 -0.40 -8.39 12.30
C GLU A 264 -1.82 -8.80 11.88
N ARG A 265 -2.79 -7.90 12.05
CA ARG A 265 -4.21 -8.13 11.72
C ARG A 265 -4.44 -8.61 10.28
N ASN A 266 -3.62 -8.14 9.33
CA ASN A 266 -3.83 -8.37 7.89
C ASN A 266 -2.81 -9.38 7.29
N GLY A 267 -2.01 -10.05 8.11
CA GLY A 267 -0.99 -11.00 7.67
C GLY A 267 0.33 -10.83 8.41
N VAL A 268 1.39 -11.45 7.89
CA VAL A 268 2.73 -11.37 8.48
C VAL A 268 3.63 -10.39 7.73
N SER A 269 4.59 -9.78 8.41
CA SER A 269 5.48 -8.78 7.83
C SER A 269 6.89 -8.92 8.39
N PRO A 270 7.93 -9.09 7.55
CA PRO A 270 9.30 -8.95 8.01
C PRO A 270 9.56 -7.55 8.58
N ILE A 271 10.44 -7.45 9.58
CA ILE A 271 10.94 -6.16 10.07
C ILE A 271 11.60 -5.38 8.92
N ALA A 272 11.56 -4.06 9.00
CA ALA A 272 11.93 -3.17 7.89
C ALA A 272 13.35 -3.43 7.35
N VAL A 273 14.33 -3.68 8.22
CA VAL A 273 15.71 -3.98 7.81
C VAL A 273 15.81 -5.30 7.02
N VAL A 274 15.18 -6.38 7.50
CA VAL A 274 15.21 -7.69 6.82
C VAL A 274 14.50 -7.61 5.48
N ARG A 275 13.35 -6.92 5.43
CA ARG A 275 12.63 -6.64 4.19
C ARG A 275 13.50 -5.89 3.18
N GLY A 276 14.21 -4.84 3.62
CA GLY A 276 15.09 -4.03 2.78
C GLY A 276 16.27 -4.83 2.24
N LEU A 277 16.88 -5.68 3.08
CA LEU A 277 18.00 -6.54 2.70
C LEU A 277 17.59 -7.64 1.71
N LEU A 278 16.47 -8.33 1.95
CA LEU A 278 15.94 -9.35 1.04
C LEU A 278 15.59 -8.77 -0.34
N ASP A 279 14.97 -7.59 -0.36
CA ASP A 279 14.64 -6.89 -1.59
C ASP A 279 15.90 -6.44 -2.35
N ALA A 280 16.90 -5.90 -1.64
CA ALA A 280 18.17 -5.49 -2.23
C ALA A 280 18.95 -6.69 -2.80
N ASP A 281 19.06 -7.79 -2.05
CA ASP A 281 19.73 -9.01 -2.50
C ASP A 281 19.08 -9.58 -3.75
N LEU A 282 17.75 -9.78 -3.75
CA LEU A 282 17.09 -10.37 -4.91
C LEU A 282 17.21 -9.48 -6.15
N ARG A 283 17.09 -8.16 -5.98
CA ARG A 283 17.21 -7.21 -7.10
C ARG A 283 18.61 -7.23 -7.72
N TRP A 284 19.65 -7.43 -6.92
CA TRP A 284 21.03 -7.54 -7.39
C TRP A 284 21.35 -8.93 -7.94
N ARG A 285 21.00 -9.99 -7.21
CA ARG A 285 21.34 -11.40 -7.49
C ARG A 285 20.57 -11.98 -8.67
N ASP A 286 19.29 -11.65 -8.80
CA ASP A 286 18.43 -12.12 -9.90
C ASP A 286 17.34 -11.07 -10.26
N PRO A 287 17.69 -10.08 -11.11
CA PRO A 287 16.75 -9.06 -11.56
C PRO A 287 15.53 -9.62 -12.30
N SER A 288 15.64 -10.79 -12.93
CA SER A 288 14.54 -11.42 -13.64
C SER A 288 13.53 -12.02 -12.66
N ALA A 289 14.01 -12.77 -11.67
CA ALA A 289 13.17 -13.27 -10.58
C ALA A 289 12.57 -12.12 -9.75
N TYR A 290 13.29 -11.02 -9.55
CA TYR A 290 12.73 -9.83 -8.90
C TYR A 290 11.47 -9.33 -9.64
N ARG A 291 11.57 -9.12 -10.97
CA ARG A 291 10.44 -8.66 -11.79
C ARG A 291 9.26 -9.63 -11.76
N SER A 292 9.51 -10.93 -11.95
CA SER A 292 8.43 -11.92 -11.94
C SER A 292 7.74 -12.03 -10.56
N THR A 293 8.50 -11.88 -9.47
CA THR A 293 7.96 -11.79 -8.11
C THR A 293 7.07 -10.56 -7.95
N HIS A 294 7.56 -9.41 -8.39
CA HIS A 294 6.83 -8.15 -8.33
C HIS A 294 5.52 -8.23 -9.11
N GLU A 295 5.55 -8.74 -10.34
CA GLU A 295 4.36 -8.93 -11.18
C GLU A 295 3.34 -9.88 -10.54
N CYS A 296 3.79 -11.02 -10.01
CA CYS A 296 2.95 -11.98 -9.29
C CYS A 296 2.26 -11.34 -8.07
N VAL A 297 3.03 -10.70 -7.18
CA VAL A 297 2.52 -10.03 -5.99
C VAL A 297 1.55 -8.91 -6.38
N ARG A 298 1.90 -8.11 -7.38
CA ARG A 298 1.07 -7.01 -7.87
C ARG A 298 -0.26 -7.49 -8.40
N ALA A 299 -0.26 -8.53 -9.24
CA ALA A 299 -1.49 -9.11 -9.80
C ALA A 299 -2.42 -9.60 -8.68
N HIS A 300 -1.88 -10.33 -7.70
CA HIS A 300 -2.63 -10.80 -6.53
C HIS A 300 -3.22 -9.62 -5.72
N LEU A 301 -2.42 -8.60 -5.42
CA LEU A 301 -2.86 -7.45 -4.62
C LEU A 301 -3.92 -6.60 -5.35
N LEU A 302 -3.80 -6.46 -6.68
CA LEU A 302 -4.79 -5.78 -7.50
C LEU A 302 -6.14 -6.52 -7.48
N ASP A 303 -6.12 -7.85 -7.62
CA ASP A 303 -7.33 -8.66 -7.55
C ASP A 303 -7.99 -8.56 -6.17
N ARG A 304 -7.21 -8.73 -5.10
CA ARG A 304 -7.65 -8.53 -3.70
C ARG A 304 -8.28 -7.16 -3.48
N MET A 305 -7.71 -6.11 -4.05
CA MET A 305 -8.24 -4.74 -3.92
C MET A 305 -9.59 -4.58 -4.64
N ARG A 306 -9.75 -5.17 -5.83
CA ARG A 306 -11.01 -5.11 -6.59
C ARG A 306 -12.14 -5.88 -5.91
N GLN A 307 -11.81 -6.96 -5.21
CA GLN A 307 -12.78 -7.81 -4.51
C GLN A 307 -13.00 -7.42 -3.04
N ALA A 308 -12.27 -6.41 -2.53
CA ALA A 308 -12.28 -6.06 -1.12
C ALA A 308 -13.66 -5.59 -0.63
N LEU A 309 -14.13 -6.20 0.46
CA LEU A 309 -15.31 -5.70 1.17
C LEU A 309 -15.05 -4.31 1.75
N PRO A 310 -16.07 -3.48 2.04
CA PRO A 310 -15.89 -2.10 2.49
C PRO A 310 -14.91 -1.89 3.66
N TYR A 311 -14.84 -2.84 4.59
CA TYR A 311 -13.92 -2.79 5.74
C TYR A 311 -12.48 -3.26 5.41
N GLU A 312 -12.30 -3.94 4.29
CA GLU A 312 -11.01 -4.43 3.78
C GLU A 312 -10.38 -3.49 2.75
N GLN A 313 -11.16 -2.55 2.17
CA GLN A 313 -10.71 -1.66 1.10
C GLN A 313 -9.44 -0.88 1.44
N LEU A 314 -9.37 -0.28 2.64
CA LEU A 314 -8.20 0.51 3.05
C LEU A 314 -6.97 -0.39 3.26
N PRO A 315 -7.04 -1.51 4.01
CA PRO A 315 -5.96 -2.49 4.04
C PRO A 315 -5.53 -2.99 2.66
N ALA A 316 -6.45 -3.36 1.77
CA ALA A 316 -6.11 -3.86 0.43
C ALA A 316 -5.40 -2.78 -0.41
N THR A 317 -5.88 -1.53 -0.34
CA THR A 317 -5.27 -0.38 -1.00
C THR A 317 -3.88 -0.08 -0.44
N LEU A 318 -3.70 -0.11 0.88
CA LEU A 318 -2.40 0.04 1.54
C LEU A 318 -1.41 -1.04 1.10
N ALA A 319 -1.88 -2.30 0.99
CA ALA A 319 -1.04 -3.40 0.52
C ALA A 319 -0.59 -3.19 -0.92
N PHE A 320 -1.51 -2.80 -1.82
CA PHE A 320 -1.22 -2.54 -3.22
C PHE A 320 -0.26 -1.36 -3.42
N THR A 321 -0.58 -0.20 -2.84
CA THR A 321 0.21 1.04 -2.97
C THR A 321 1.61 0.95 -2.33
N HIS A 322 1.81 0.07 -1.35
CA HIS A 322 3.13 -0.21 -0.76
C HIS A 322 4.17 -0.72 -1.77
N LEU A 323 3.74 -1.19 -2.95
CA LEU A 323 4.65 -1.49 -4.06
C LEU A 323 5.44 -0.25 -4.54
N HIS A 324 4.90 0.96 -4.35
CA HIS A 324 5.60 2.21 -4.68
C HIS A 324 6.67 2.64 -3.67
N ARG A 325 6.85 1.95 -2.54
CA ARG A 325 7.76 2.39 -1.46
C ARG A 325 9.20 2.66 -1.91
N ARG A 326 9.67 1.97 -2.96
CA ARG A 326 11.07 2.04 -3.45
C ARG A 326 11.26 2.92 -4.67
N ASN A 327 10.22 3.55 -5.20
CA ASN A 327 10.37 4.48 -6.32
C ASN A 327 11.00 5.82 -5.91
N GLY A 328 11.58 5.92 -4.70
CA GLY A 328 12.31 7.07 -4.11
C GLY A 328 11.50 8.36 -3.93
N PHE A 329 10.37 8.48 -4.63
CA PHE A 329 9.54 9.65 -4.65
C PHE A 329 8.43 9.56 -3.61
N VAL A 330 7.68 8.45 -3.60
CA VAL A 330 6.51 8.27 -2.73
C VAL A 330 6.93 8.18 -1.25
N SER A 331 8.09 7.60 -0.96
CA SER A 331 8.65 7.50 0.41
C SER A 331 8.90 8.86 1.07
N ARG A 332 9.00 9.95 0.30
CA ARG A 332 9.12 11.31 0.83
C ARG A 332 7.80 11.80 1.45
N PHE A 333 6.67 11.29 0.98
CA PHE A 333 5.33 11.76 1.36
C PHE A 333 4.56 10.76 2.19
N VAL A 334 4.91 9.48 2.10
CA VAL A 334 4.25 8.37 2.80
C VAL A 334 5.26 7.67 3.70
N THR A 335 4.93 7.59 4.99
CA THR A 335 5.84 7.00 5.99
C THR A 335 5.81 5.47 6.00
N TRP A 336 4.68 4.87 5.61
CA TRP A 336 4.40 3.43 5.72
C TRP A 336 4.46 2.92 7.17
N ARG A 337 4.48 3.81 8.16
CA ARG A 337 4.57 3.52 9.61
C ARG A 337 3.20 3.70 10.28
N GLY A 338 3.03 3.13 11.47
CA GLY A 338 1.96 3.53 12.40
C GLY A 338 0.59 2.87 12.26
N GLY A 339 0.53 1.58 11.87
CA GLY A 339 -0.73 0.83 11.74
C GLY A 339 -1.62 0.74 13.00
N ASP A 340 -1.09 1.07 14.19
CA ASP A 340 -1.79 0.86 15.47
C ASP A 340 -2.17 2.18 16.19
N ARG A 341 -1.56 3.32 15.84
CA ARG A 341 -1.81 4.59 16.54
C ARG A 341 -3.09 5.26 16.06
N PHE A 342 -3.35 5.22 14.76
CA PHE A 342 -4.52 5.87 14.19
C PHE A 342 -5.46 4.84 13.61
N GLN A 343 -6.75 4.97 13.94
CA GLN A 343 -7.80 4.10 13.42
C GLN A 343 -8.80 4.91 12.61
N GLU A 344 -9.14 4.44 11.42
CA GLU A 344 -10.26 4.98 10.65
C GLU A 344 -11.58 4.40 11.16
N MET A 345 -12.58 5.26 11.32
CA MET A 345 -13.94 4.89 11.69
C MET A 345 -14.97 5.63 10.82
N PRO A 346 -16.10 4.99 10.47
CA PRO A 346 -17.22 5.69 9.83
C PRO A 346 -17.84 6.72 10.77
N TYR A 347 -18.29 7.86 10.23
CA TYR A 347 -19.05 8.83 11.00
C TYR A 347 -20.36 8.26 11.54
N ARG A 348 -20.68 8.64 12.78
CA ARG A 348 -21.94 8.35 13.45
C ARG A 348 -22.56 9.66 13.95
N PRO A 349 -23.89 9.87 13.81
CA PRO A 349 -24.55 11.12 14.21
C PRO A 349 -24.26 11.58 15.65
N GLN A 350 -24.01 10.64 16.57
CA GLN A 350 -23.67 10.94 17.96
C GLN A 350 -22.35 11.71 18.11
N LEU A 351 -21.45 11.58 17.13
CA LEU A 351 -20.14 12.24 17.12
C LEU A 351 -20.20 13.64 16.49
N ARG A 352 -21.38 14.15 16.10
CA ARG A 352 -21.51 15.44 15.39
C ARG A 352 -20.81 16.58 16.13
N ALA A 353 -21.06 16.70 17.44
CA ALA A 353 -20.49 17.77 18.25
C ALA A 353 -18.96 17.68 18.31
N ASP A 354 -18.41 16.48 18.43
CA ASP A 354 -16.96 16.24 18.49
C ASP A 354 -16.29 16.54 17.14
N VAL A 355 -16.91 16.13 16.04
CA VAL A 355 -16.45 16.42 14.67
C VAL A 355 -16.42 17.92 14.41
N LEU A 356 -17.52 18.64 14.70
CA LEU A 356 -17.59 20.07 14.44
C LEU A 356 -16.64 20.86 15.35
N ARG A 357 -16.47 20.44 16.61
CA ARG A 357 -15.49 21.03 17.53
C ARG A 357 -14.06 20.81 17.02
N PHE A 358 -13.75 19.61 16.54
CA PHE A 358 -12.45 19.31 15.94
C PHE A 358 -12.20 20.17 14.69
N ILE A 359 -13.15 20.25 13.75
CA ILE A 359 -13.01 21.06 12.53
C ILE A 359 -12.85 22.54 12.89
N THR A 360 -13.58 23.04 13.88
CA THR A 360 -13.45 24.43 14.37
C THR A 360 -12.04 24.70 14.88
N SER A 361 -11.47 23.77 15.66
CA SER A 361 -10.10 23.85 16.16
C SER A 361 -9.06 23.79 15.03
N ALA A 362 -9.25 22.88 14.07
CA ALA A 362 -8.28 22.63 13.00
C ALA A 362 -8.29 23.73 11.92
N GLU A 363 -9.47 24.23 11.55
CA GLU A 363 -9.69 25.07 10.36
C GLU A 363 -10.57 26.30 10.57
N GLY A 364 -11.18 26.46 11.75
CA GLY A 364 -12.02 27.61 12.07
C GLY A 364 -13.52 27.37 11.91
N SER A 365 -14.31 28.35 12.36
CA SER A 365 -15.77 28.25 12.45
C SER A 365 -16.46 28.19 11.09
N THR A 366 -15.90 28.85 10.05
CA THR A 366 -16.46 28.82 8.70
C THR A 366 -16.42 27.40 8.11
N SER A 367 -15.28 26.73 8.16
CA SER A 367 -15.17 25.33 7.68
C SER A 367 -16.01 24.37 8.51
N ALA A 368 -16.21 24.62 9.80
CA ALA A 368 -17.12 23.83 10.63
C ALA A 368 -18.59 24.03 10.20
N ALA A 369 -19.01 25.26 9.89
CA ALA A 369 -20.36 25.53 9.40
C ALA A 369 -20.62 24.86 8.04
N GLU A 370 -19.66 24.92 7.11
CA GLU A 370 -19.72 24.22 5.82
C GLU A 370 -19.80 22.71 6.00
N ALA A 371 -18.97 22.14 6.88
CA ALA A 371 -19.01 20.72 7.22
C ALA A 371 -20.36 20.31 7.84
N ALA A 372 -21.01 21.19 8.63
CA ALA A 372 -22.30 20.91 9.22
C ALA A 372 -23.39 20.70 8.15
N VAL A 373 -23.42 21.56 7.12
CA VAL A 373 -24.33 21.43 5.97
C VAL A 373 -24.12 20.08 5.27
N TRP A 374 -22.87 19.69 5.05
CA TRP A 374 -22.55 18.41 4.43
C TRP A 374 -22.83 17.20 5.32
N LEU A 375 -22.69 17.33 6.63
CA LEU A 375 -23.06 16.27 7.58
C LEU A 375 -24.58 16.02 7.59
N ASP A 376 -25.38 17.04 7.33
CA ASP A 376 -26.84 16.92 7.22
C ASP A 376 -27.25 16.28 5.89
N ALA A 377 -26.61 16.68 4.79
CA ALA A 377 -26.91 16.18 3.45
C ALA A 377 -26.31 14.78 3.17
N GLN A 378 -25.07 14.54 3.58
CA GLN A 378 -24.29 13.34 3.25
C GLN A 378 -23.50 12.82 4.47
N PRO A 379 -24.15 12.42 5.58
CA PRO A 379 -23.43 11.94 6.78
C PRO A 379 -22.53 10.73 6.50
N ARG A 380 -22.91 9.87 5.55
CA ARG A 380 -22.14 8.66 5.17
C ARG A 380 -20.84 8.97 4.42
N ALA A 381 -20.69 10.20 3.90
CA ALA A 381 -19.48 10.68 3.23
C ALA A 381 -18.32 10.93 4.20
N PHE A 382 -18.59 11.02 5.50
CA PHE A 382 -17.59 11.37 6.50
C PHE A 382 -16.92 10.12 7.10
N ARG A 383 -15.60 10.24 7.31
CA ARG A 383 -14.73 9.32 8.02
C ARG A 383 -13.95 10.09 9.08
N LEU A 384 -13.79 9.48 10.25
CA LEU A 384 -12.96 10.01 11.32
C LEU A 384 -11.69 9.18 11.45
N TYR A 385 -10.58 9.84 11.75
CA TYR A 385 -9.33 9.20 12.13
C TYR A 385 -9.11 9.50 13.61
N TRP A 386 -9.07 8.44 14.41
CA TRP A 386 -8.99 8.51 15.87
C TRP A 386 -7.60 8.13 16.33
N ASP A 387 -7.01 8.90 17.23
CA ASP A 387 -5.77 8.52 17.91
C ASP A 387 -6.12 7.55 19.05
N THR A 388 -5.60 6.32 18.98
CA THR A 388 -5.91 5.24 19.93
C THR A 388 -5.28 5.47 21.31
N VAL A 389 -4.26 6.34 21.39
CA VAL A 389 -3.55 6.66 22.64
C VAL A 389 -4.26 7.81 23.36
N THR A 390 -4.47 8.93 22.68
CA THR A 390 -5.12 10.11 23.28
C THR A 390 -6.64 9.95 23.37
N ARG A 391 -7.21 9.05 22.56
CA ARG A 391 -8.65 8.84 22.40
C ARG A 391 -9.38 10.11 21.93
N GLU A 392 -8.78 10.84 21.01
CA GLU A 392 -9.35 12.05 20.40
C GLU A 392 -9.38 11.96 18.86
N PRO A 393 -10.26 12.73 18.18
CA PRO A 393 -10.20 12.88 16.73
C PRO A 393 -8.88 13.54 16.31
N ALA A 394 -8.18 12.93 15.37
CA ALA A 394 -6.93 13.42 14.81
C ALA A 394 -7.10 14.02 13.40
N ALA A 395 -8.06 13.51 12.62
CA ALA A 395 -8.46 14.07 11.32
C ALA A 395 -9.90 13.67 10.97
N VAL A 396 -10.51 14.42 10.05
CA VAL A 396 -11.81 14.11 9.45
C VAL A 396 -11.67 14.21 7.93
N LEU A 397 -12.10 13.17 7.21
CA LEU A 397 -12.18 13.17 5.76
C LEU A 397 -13.65 13.16 5.35
N ALA A 398 -14.06 14.12 4.52
CA ALA A 398 -15.33 14.09 3.82
C ALA A 398 -15.09 13.73 2.35
N TRP A 399 -15.72 12.65 1.88
CA TRP A 399 -15.74 12.25 0.48
C TRP A 399 -17.11 12.56 -0.12
N LEU A 400 -17.26 13.78 -0.61
CA LEU A 400 -18.54 14.34 -1.03
C LEU A 400 -18.84 13.97 -2.48
N ARG A 401 -20.06 13.49 -2.74
CA ARG A 401 -20.58 13.33 -4.10
C ARG A 401 -21.25 14.63 -4.51
N LEU A 402 -20.78 15.26 -5.58
CA LEU A 402 -21.40 16.46 -6.15
C LEU A 402 -22.12 16.05 -7.44
N ASP A 403 -23.46 16.12 -7.42
CA ASP A 403 -24.28 15.96 -8.61
C ASP A 403 -24.44 17.32 -9.33
N THR A 404 -25.10 17.35 -10.48
CA THR A 404 -25.32 18.60 -11.24
C THR A 404 -26.33 19.54 -10.58
N SER A 405 -27.24 19.07 -9.72
CA SER A 405 -28.19 19.92 -8.99
C SER A 405 -27.51 20.65 -7.81
N GLU A 406 -27.91 21.91 -7.60
CA GLU A 406 -27.30 22.87 -6.66
C GLU A 406 -27.95 22.83 -5.25
N ASP A 407 -28.31 21.67 -4.70
CA ASP A 407 -29.18 21.68 -3.50
C ASP A 407 -28.44 21.64 -2.15
N ALA A 408 -27.34 20.89 -2.02
CA ALA A 408 -26.54 20.85 -0.79
C ALA A 408 -25.18 21.53 -1.01
N GLY A 409 -24.84 22.48 -0.14
CA GLY A 409 -23.52 23.14 -0.15
C GLY A 409 -23.23 23.96 -1.41
N ALA A 410 -24.24 24.45 -2.15
CA ALA A 410 -24.04 25.26 -3.36
C ALA A 410 -23.23 26.54 -3.12
N HIS A 411 -23.30 27.07 -1.90
CA HIS A 411 -22.52 28.23 -1.46
C HIS A 411 -21.13 27.88 -0.93
N GLU A 412 -20.81 26.59 -0.77
CA GLU A 412 -19.49 26.13 -0.30
C GLU A 412 -18.45 26.41 -1.40
N PRO A 413 -17.39 27.20 -1.12
CA PRO A 413 -16.48 27.69 -2.15
C PRO A 413 -15.77 26.59 -2.95
N LEU A 414 -15.39 25.47 -2.33
CA LEU A 414 -14.65 24.38 -2.97
C LEU A 414 -15.55 23.55 -3.89
N ALA A 415 -16.75 23.19 -3.44
CA ALA A 415 -17.74 22.51 -4.27
C ALA A 415 -18.14 23.35 -5.49
N ARG A 416 -18.31 24.67 -5.31
CA ARG A 416 -18.59 25.59 -6.42
C ARG A 416 -17.43 25.64 -7.41
N ALA A 417 -16.19 25.75 -6.93
CA ALA A 417 -15.01 25.76 -7.78
C ALA A 417 -14.82 24.43 -8.53
N ALA A 418 -15.06 23.29 -7.88
CA ALA A 418 -15.03 21.97 -8.51
C ALA A 418 -16.08 21.85 -9.63
N ARG A 419 -17.33 22.27 -9.38
CA ARG A 419 -18.40 22.32 -10.40
C ARG A 419 -18.04 23.23 -11.55
N GLN A 420 -17.46 24.41 -11.28
CA GLN A 420 -17.00 25.35 -12.30
C GLN A 420 -15.91 24.72 -13.17
N HIS A 421 -14.93 24.05 -12.58
CA HIS A 421 -13.88 23.35 -13.32
C HIS A 421 -14.46 22.24 -14.20
N ALA A 422 -15.40 21.46 -13.68
CA ALA A 422 -16.05 20.37 -14.40
C ALA A 422 -16.84 20.84 -15.65
N ARG A 423 -17.21 22.13 -15.76
CA ARG A 423 -17.84 22.67 -16.99
C ARG A 423 -16.94 22.59 -18.22
N THR A 424 -15.62 22.47 -18.03
CA THR A 424 -14.67 22.23 -19.14
C THR A 424 -14.94 20.92 -19.86
N ARG A 425 -15.48 19.92 -19.16
CA ARG A 425 -15.97 18.65 -19.71
C ARG A 425 -17.20 18.19 -18.92
N PRO A 426 -18.41 18.61 -19.33
CA PRO A 426 -19.65 18.38 -18.59
C PRO A 426 -19.91 16.91 -18.27
N LEU A 427 -20.68 16.68 -17.20
CA LEU A 427 -21.12 15.34 -16.79
C LEU A 427 -22.14 14.77 -17.78
N ARG A 428 -22.00 13.48 -18.10
CA ARG A 428 -23.03 12.69 -18.77
C ARG A 428 -24.10 12.22 -17.77
N PRO A 429 -25.29 11.78 -18.23
CA PRO A 429 -26.28 11.19 -17.34
C PRO A 429 -25.67 10.06 -16.51
N ARG A 430 -25.95 10.05 -15.19
CA ARG A 430 -25.42 9.09 -14.18
C ARG A 430 -23.95 9.28 -13.78
N GLU A 431 -23.22 10.21 -14.40
CA GLU A 431 -21.90 10.61 -13.90
C GLU A 431 -22.02 11.57 -12.72
N HIS A 432 -21.00 11.60 -11.86
CA HIS A 432 -20.91 12.50 -10.72
C HIS A 432 -19.47 13.02 -10.55
N LEU A 433 -19.33 14.15 -9.85
CA LEU A 433 -18.04 14.61 -9.34
C LEU A 433 -17.86 14.08 -7.92
N ALA A 434 -16.62 13.85 -7.53
CA ALA A 434 -16.28 13.56 -6.15
C ALA A 434 -15.28 14.58 -5.61
N LEU A 435 -15.49 15.06 -4.38
CA LEU A 435 -14.63 16.01 -3.70
C LEU A 435 -14.17 15.44 -2.36
N ALA A 436 -12.86 15.22 -2.23
CA ALA A 436 -12.21 14.92 -0.96
C ALA A 436 -11.88 16.22 -0.22
N ARG A 437 -12.51 16.43 0.93
CA ARG A 437 -12.17 17.50 1.87
C ARG A 437 -11.52 16.90 3.12
N VAL A 438 -10.24 17.22 3.32
CA VAL A 438 -9.47 16.78 4.49
C VAL A 438 -9.48 17.90 5.52
N HIS A 439 -9.94 17.61 6.73
CA HIS A 439 -9.79 18.48 7.90
C HIS A 439 -8.76 17.86 8.84
N ALA A 440 -7.63 18.52 9.02
CA ALA A 440 -6.55 18.09 9.91
C ALA A 440 -5.82 19.30 10.51
N PRO A 441 -5.09 19.15 11.62
CA PRO A 441 -4.25 20.21 12.15
C PRO A 441 -3.25 20.71 11.11
N ALA A 442 -2.90 22.00 11.11
CA ALA A 442 -1.99 22.58 10.13
C ALA A 442 -0.64 21.83 10.01
N SER A 443 -0.11 21.36 11.15
CA SER A 443 1.12 20.56 11.19
C SER A 443 1.06 19.26 10.39
N ALA A 444 -0.14 18.67 10.22
CA ALA A 444 -0.32 17.46 9.44
C ALA A 444 -0.06 17.66 7.94
N HIS A 445 -0.12 18.90 7.44
CA HIS A 445 0.08 19.22 6.03
C HIS A 445 1.52 19.65 5.68
N HIS A 446 2.43 19.69 6.66
CA HIS A 446 3.81 20.16 6.48
C HIS A 446 4.84 19.04 6.30
N ALA A 447 4.52 17.81 6.71
CA ALA A 447 5.42 16.67 6.63
C ALA A 447 4.64 15.35 6.51
N ALA A 448 5.32 14.30 6.03
CA ALA A 448 4.78 12.95 6.03
C ALA A 448 4.44 12.51 7.46
N SER A 449 3.28 11.85 7.64
CA SER A 449 2.87 11.34 8.95
C SER A 449 1.99 10.09 8.81
N PRO A 450 2.01 9.16 9.78
CA PRO A 450 1.13 7.99 9.77
C PRO A 450 -0.36 8.31 9.65
N LEU A 451 -0.79 9.45 10.20
CA LEU A 451 -2.17 9.94 10.07
C LEU A 451 -2.50 10.26 8.61
N MET A 452 -1.65 11.06 7.95
CA MET A 452 -1.86 11.44 6.56
C MET A 452 -1.68 10.28 5.60
N ASP A 453 -0.85 9.29 5.92
CA ASP A 453 -0.78 8.04 5.17
C ASP A 453 -2.19 7.42 5.08
N LEU A 454 -2.89 7.23 6.20
CA LEU A 454 -4.24 6.64 6.19
C LEU A 454 -5.26 7.48 5.40
N VAL A 455 -5.20 8.81 5.53
CA VAL A 455 -6.08 9.74 4.79
C VAL A 455 -5.86 9.61 3.29
N LEU A 456 -4.60 9.65 2.84
CA LEU A 456 -4.23 9.57 1.42
C LEU A 456 -4.62 8.22 0.82
N HIS A 457 -4.38 7.12 1.54
CA HIS A 457 -4.75 5.79 1.06
C HIS A 457 -6.26 5.58 1.00
N ARG A 458 -7.05 6.21 1.90
CA ARG A 458 -8.51 6.20 1.77
C ARG A 458 -8.94 6.97 0.52
N ILE A 459 -8.37 8.14 0.25
CA ILE A 459 -8.65 8.91 -0.96
C ILE A 459 -8.34 8.06 -2.22
N LEU A 460 -7.17 7.41 -2.25
CA LEU A 460 -6.80 6.49 -3.34
C LEU A 460 -7.75 5.29 -3.46
N ALA A 461 -8.13 4.66 -2.33
CA ALA A 461 -9.07 3.55 -2.32
C ALA A 461 -10.41 3.96 -2.96
N THR A 462 -10.86 5.18 -2.68
CA THR A 462 -12.12 5.66 -3.23
C THR A 462 -12.03 6.02 -4.72
N PHE A 463 -10.91 6.59 -5.18
CA PHE A 463 -10.65 6.78 -6.61
C PHE A 463 -10.77 5.48 -7.39
N MET A 464 -10.14 4.41 -6.89
CA MET A 464 -10.03 3.14 -7.59
C MET A 464 -11.32 2.32 -7.60
N LEU A 465 -12.29 2.62 -6.71
CA LEU A 465 -13.48 1.79 -6.52
C LEU A 465 -14.81 2.46 -6.92
N ALA A 466 -14.89 3.80 -6.91
CA ALA A 466 -16.13 4.53 -7.17
C ALA A 466 -16.25 5.11 -8.59
N THR A 467 -15.14 5.11 -9.35
CA THR A 467 -14.98 5.65 -10.72
C THR A 467 -15.83 6.90 -11.01
N PRO A 468 -15.61 8.02 -10.29
CA PRO A 468 -16.29 9.28 -10.60
C PRO A 468 -15.81 9.79 -11.97
N ALA A 469 -16.59 10.65 -12.64
CA ALA A 469 -16.12 11.27 -13.87
C ALA A 469 -14.98 12.26 -13.60
N TRP A 470 -15.08 12.99 -12.48
CA TRP A 470 -14.01 13.81 -11.94
C TRP A 470 -13.80 13.49 -10.47
N SER A 471 -12.53 13.39 -10.05
CA SER A 471 -12.19 13.50 -8.64
C SER A 471 -11.46 14.80 -8.36
N PHE A 472 -11.76 15.38 -7.20
CA PHE A 472 -11.15 16.58 -6.68
C PHE A 472 -10.60 16.31 -5.28
N VAL A 473 -9.42 16.84 -4.97
CA VAL A 473 -8.83 16.85 -3.62
C VAL A 473 -8.57 18.29 -3.21
N ALA A 474 -9.11 18.72 -2.08
CA ALA A 474 -8.83 20.03 -1.50
C ALA A 474 -7.73 19.91 -0.44
N LEU A 475 -6.62 20.63 -0.64
CA LEU A 475 -5.54 20.76 0.34
C LEU A 475 -5.22 22.24 0.55
N PRO A 476 -4.66 22.63 1.71
CA PRO A 476 -4.16 23.99 1.91
C PRO A 476 -3.20 24.41 0.78
N ALA A 477 -3.29 25.68 0.36
CA ALA A 477 -2.39 26.24 -0.64
C ALA A 477 -0.93 26.16 -0.15
N GLY A 478 -0.02 25.72 -1.03
CA GLY A 478 1.38 25.47 -0.65
C GLY A 478 1.62 24.18 0.14
N SER A 479 0.64 23.26 0.19
CA SER A 479 0.78 21.96 0.86
C SER A 479 2.03 21.20 0.41
N PHE A 480 2.71 20.57 1.39
CA PHE A 480 3.83 19.65 1.17
C PHE A 480 3.48 18.51 0.19
N LEU A 481 2.20 18.17 0.05
CA LEU A 481 1.71 17.09 -0.80
C LEU A 481 1.50 17.48 -2.27
N ASP A 482 1.69 18.75 -2.65
CA ASP A 482 1.54 19.24 -4.02
C ASP A 482 2.34 18.44 -5.07
N PRO A 483 3.62 18.05 -4.83
CA PRO A 483 4.34 17.16 -5.75
C PRO A 483 3.73 15.76 -5.83
N LEU A 484 3.23 15.23 -4.70
CA LEU A 484 2.57 13.92 -4.67
C LEU A 484 1.28 13.94 -5.50
N MET A 485 0.47 15.00 -5.38
CA MET A 485 -0.76 15.15 -6.17
C MET A 485 -0.44 15.10 -7.67
N ARG A 486 0.57 15.86 -8.13
CA ARG A 486 0.98 15.80 -9.55
C ARG A 486 1.51 14.43 -9.96
N TYR A 487 2.24 13.74 -9.09
CA TYR A 487 2.74 12.38 -9.33
C TYR A 487 1.59 11.38 -9.58
N ILE A 488 0.48 11.50 -8.85
CA ILE A 488 -0.72 10.66 -9.07
C ILE A 488 -1.68 11.24 -10.14
N ASP A 489 -1.20 12.16 -10.98
CA ASP A 489 -1.96 12.89 -12.02
C ASP A 489 -3.20 13.64 -11.50
N GLN A 490 -3.14 14.12 -10.26
CA GLN A 490 -4.08 15.09 -9.69
C GLN A 490 -3.54 16.51 -9.97
N ARG A 491 -4.15 17.21 -10.92
CA ARG A 491 -3.62 18.49 -11.45
C ARG A 491 -4.19 19.69 -10.72
N PRO A 492 -3.38 20.68 -10.32
CA PRO A 492 -3.88 21.85 -9.62
C PRO A 492 -4.83 22.67 -10.51
N VAL A 493 -5.93 23.12 -9.92
CA VAL A 493 -6.89 24.06 -10.49
C VAL A 493 -6.54 25.45 -9.97
N HIS A 494 -6.45 26.41 -10.89
CA HIS A 494 -6.11 27.79 -10.58
C HIS A 494 -7.28 28.74 -10.87
N PRO A 495 -7.44 29.84 -10.10
CA PRO A 495 -6.66 30.20 -8.90
C PRO A 495 -7.03 29.33 -7.68
N ALA A 496 -6.23 29.44 -6.61
CA ALA A 496 -6.57 28.83 -5.33
C ALA A 496 -7.88 29.43 -4.76
N VAL A 497 -8.64 28.61 -4.04
CA VAL A 497 -9.97 28.96 -3.54
C VAL A 497 -9.87 29.49 -2.11
N PRO A 498 -10.28 30.75 -1.84
CA PRO A 498 -10.32 31.27 -0.48
C PRO A 498 -11.53 30.68 0.28
N VAL A 499 -11.28 30.26 1.51
CA VAL A 499 -12.28 29.81 2.50
C VAL A 499 -11.93 30.51 3.80
N ALA A 500 -12.70 31.55 4.15
CA ALA A 500 -12.39 32.47 5.25
C ALA A 500 -10.97 33.06 5.16
N ASP A 501 -10.13 32.81 6.18
CA ASP A 501 -8.75 33.28 6.30
C ASP A 501 -7.72 32.35 5.62
N ARG A 502 -8.17 31.24 5.03
CA ARG A 502 -7.32 30.23 4.41
C ARG A 502 -7.55 30.16 2.90
N SER A 503 -6.54 29.67 2.20
CA SER A 503 -6.61 29.39 0.76
C SER A 503 -6.34 27.92 0.52
N PHE A 504 -7.11 27.31 -0.37
CA PHE A 504 -7.02 25.89 -0.73
C PHE A 504 -6.70 25.72 -2.21
N THR A 505 -5.80 24.80 -2.53
CA THR A 505 -5.60 24.32 -3.90
C THR A 505 -6.52 23.12 -4.12
N LEU A 506 -7.37 23.20 -5.13
CA LEU A 506 -8.09 22.05 -5.65
C LEU A 506 -7.19 21.32 -6.64
N TYR A 507 -7.04 20.01 -6.49
CA TYR A 507 -6.42 19.14 -7.47
C TYR A 507 -7.49 18.31 -8.14
N ALA A 508 -7.48 18.22 -9.46
CA ALA A 508 -8.50 17.57 -10.26
C ALA A 508 -7.92 16.47 -11.16
N HIS A 509 -8.70 15.41 -11.34
CA HIS A 509 -8.42 14.34 -12.29
C HIS A 509 -9.70 13.94 -13.07
N ASP A 510 -9.60 13.86 -14.39
CA ASP A 510 -10.68 13.43 -15.29
C ASP A 510 -10.47 11.95 -15.65
N TRP A 511 -11.20 11.07 -14.97
CA TRP A 511 -11.10 9.61 -15.14
C TRP A 511 -11.59 9.14 -16.52
N ARG A 512 -12.21 10.02 -17.31
CA ARG A 512 -12.58 9.75 -18.71
C ARG A 512 -11.44 10.07 -19.67
N ALA A 513 -10.51 10.94 -19.26
CA ALA A 513 -9.32 11.29 -20.04
C ALA A 513 -8.17 10.31 -19.79
N VAL A 514 -7.97 9.98 -18.51
CA VAL A 514 -6.99 9.00 -18.05
C VAL A 514 -7.78 7.97 -17.25
N THR A 515 -8.06 6.82 -17.87
CA THR A 515 -8.85 5.78 -17.21
C THR A 515 -8.07 5.15 -16.06
N LEU A 516 -8.79 4.48 -15.16
CA LEU A 516 -8.18 3.76 -14.05
C LEU A 516 -7.16 2.73 -14.55
N GLU A 517 -7.46 2.00 -15.63
CA GLU A 517 -6.56 1.01 -16.21
C GLU A 517 -5.24 1.66 -16.65
N ARG A 518 -5.32 2.80 -17.34
CA ARG A 518 -4.13 3.52 -17.78
C ARG A 518 -3.34 4.10 -16.60
N TRP A 519 -4.03 4.66 -15.61
CA TRP A 519 -3.41 5.16 -14.40
C TRP A 519 -2.64 4.04 -13.67
N MET A 520 -3.24 2.85 -13.59
CA MET A 520 -2.62 1.65 -13.01
C MET A 520 -1.45 1.10 -13.83
N GLU A 521 -1.51 1.14 -15.15
CA GLU A 521 -0.42 0.73 -16.05
C GLU A 521 0.80 1.65 -15.89
N VAL A 522 0.59 2.96 -15.86
CA VAL A 522 1.66 3.95 -15.66
C VAL A 522 2.26 3.81 -14.26
N GLY A 523 1.44 3.51 -13.25
CA GLY A 523 1.90 3.17 -11.91
C GLY A 523 2.83 1.95 -11.90
N HIS A 524 2.48 0.88 -12.62
CA HIS A 524 3.28 -0.34 -12.71
C HIS A 524 4.72 -0.07 -13.17
N LEU A 525 4.89 0.72 -14.24
CA LEU A 525 6.21 1.06 -14.78
C LEU A 525 7.05 1.83 -13.74
N ALA A 526 6.42 2.72 -12.98
CA ALA A 526 7.10 3.50 -11.94
C ALA A 526 7.47 2.68 -10.70
N GLU A 527 6.77 1.57 -10.41
CA GLU A 527 7.12 0.67 -9.30
C GLU A 527 8.49 0.00 -9.51
N LEU A 528 8.83 -0.35 -10.75
CA LEU A 528 10.08 -1.05 -11.10
C LEU A 528 11.25 -0.11 -11.42
N ALA A 529 10.96 1.07 -11.99
CA ALA A 529 11.95 1.99 -12.56
C ALA A 529 12.77 2.82 -11.54
N GLY A 530 12.57 2.63 -10.23
CA GLY A 530 13.39 3.24 -9.19
C GLY A 530 13.12 4.74 -8.92
N PRO A 531 14.00 5.44 -8.17
CA PRO A 531 13.82 6.79 -7.62
C PRO A 531 13.45 7.93 -8.58
N GLU A 532 13.88 7.82 -9.83
CA GLU A 532 13.85 8.92 -10.80
C GLU A 532 12.62 8.88 -11.72
N ALA A 533 11.85 7.79 -11.68
CA ALA A 533 10.71 7.60 -12.54
C ALA A 533 9.51 8.45 -12.07
N ARG A 534 9.15 9.46 -12.88
CA ARG A 534 7.89 10.20 -12.71
C ARG A 534 6.82 9.57 -13.61
N PRO A 535 5.82 8.85 -13.06
CA PRO A 535 4.63 8.48 -13.79
C PRO A 535 3.84 9.76 -14.08
N ALA A 536 4.03 10.33 -15.27
CA ALA A 536 3.03 11.23 -15.81
C ALA A 536 2.04 10.38 -16.57
N ALA A 537 0.82 10.23 -16.05
CA ALA A 537 -0.28 9.69 -16.84
C ALA A 537 -0.62 10.72 -17.93
N ARG A 538 0.13 10.70 -19.03
CA ARG A 538 -0.19 11.53 -20.19
C ARG A 538 -1.47 10.96 -20.78
N PRO A 539 -2.51 11.79 -21.01
CA PRO A 539 -3.64 11.36 -21.82
C PRO A 539 -3.07 10.85 -23.14
N ARG A 540 -3.55 9.69 -23.63
CA ARG A 540 -3.32 9.31 -25.03
C ARG A 540 -3.68 10.54 -25.85
N ARG A 541 -2.81 10.99 -26.75
CA ARG A 541 -3.12 12.10 -27.65
C ARG A 541 -4.38 11.71 -28.43
N SER A 542 -5.56 12.08 -27.95
CA SER A 542 -6.75 12.17 -28.77
C SER A 542 -6.48 13.36 -29.68
N THR A 543 -5.97 13.10 -30.87
CA THR A 543 -5.80 14.13 -31.89
C THR A 543 -7.18 14.68 -32.23
N GLY A 544 -7.54 15.80 -31.60
CA GLY A 544 -8.76 16.55 -31.84
C GLY A 544 -9.98 16.08 -31.05
N ALA A 545 -10.93 17.01 -30.84
CA ALA A 545 -12.26 16.69 -30.35
C ALA A 545 -12.87 15.59 -31.23
N LEU A 546 -13.38 14.53 -30.60
CA LEU A 546 -14.06 13.44 -31.29
C LEU A 546 -15.25 14.02 -32.07
N THR A 547 -15.40 13.61 -33.33
CA THR A 547 -16.52 14.01 -34.17
C THR A 547 -17.61 12.96 -34.04
N VAL A 548 -18.83 13.38 -33.69
CA VAL A 548 -20.02 12.53 -33.77
C VAL A 548 -20.59 12.66 -35.17
N LEU A 549 -20.48 11.60 -35.98
CA LEU A 549 -21.04 11.53 -37.31
C LEU A 549 -22.47 10.98 -37.26
N THR A 550 -23.36 11.52 -38.08
CA THR A 550 -24.63 10.86 -38.38
C THR A 550 -24.39 9.55 -39.13
N ARG A 551 -25.39 8.65 -39.15
CA ARG A 551 -25.30 7.37 -39.87
C ARG A 551 -24.94 7.56 -41.35
N GLU A 552 -25.50 8.58 -42.00
CA GLU A 552 -25.28 8.87 -43.42
C GLU A 552 -23.86 9.40 -43.68
N GLU A 553 -23.36 10.32 -42.84
CA GLU A 553 -21.99 10.83 -42.91
C GLU A 553 -20.97 9.72 -42.63
N PHE A 554 -21.26 8.82 -41.68
CA PHE A 554 -20.42 7.68 -41.35
C PHE A 554 -20.33 6.69 -42.52
N ASP A 555 -21.47 6.32 -43.12
CA ASP A 555 -21.50 5.39 -44.25
C ASP A 555 -20.75 5.93 -45.48
N THR A 556 -20.81 7.25 -45.68
CA THR A 556 -20.03 7.97 -46.69
C THR A 556 -18.54 7.90 -46.37
N ALA A 557 -18.14 8.23 -45.14
CA ALA A 557 -16.75 8.21 -44.72
C ALA A 557 -16.11 6.79 -44.79
N VAL A 558 -16.87 5.74 -44.49
CA VAL A 558 -16.43 4.33 -44.68
C VAL A 558 -16.22 4.01 -46.16
N GLY A 559 -17.11 4.50 -47.02
CA GLY A 559 -16.96 4.35 -48.47
C GLY A 559 -15.70 5.03 -49.01
N ASP A 560 -15.45 6.26 -48.57
CA ASP A 560 -14.25 7.02 -48.94
C ASP A 560 -12.96 6.37 -48.43
N ALA A 561 -12.98 5.80 -47.23
CA ALA A 561 -11.83 5.07 -46.67
C ALA A 561 -11.50 3.81 -47.50
N LEU A 562 -12.51 3.04 -47.89
CA LEU A 562 -12.32 1.85 -48.72
C LEU A 562 -11.86 2.19 -50.15
N ALA A 563 -12.35 3.29 -50.73
CA ALA A 563 -11.94 3.75 -52.05
C ALA A 563 -10.50 4.31 -52.06
N ALA A 564 -10.09 4.94 -50.96
CA ALA A 564 -8.77 5.54 -50.79
C ALA A 564 -7.75 4.62 -50.07
N TRP A 565 -8.01 3.30 -50.00
CA TRP A 565 -7.27 2.36 -49.16
C TRP A 565 -5.74 2.40 -49.31
N GLN A 566 -5.26 2.54 -50.55
CA GLN A 566 -3.83 2.59 -50.90
C GLN A 566 -3.23 4.01 -50.76
N ARG A 567 -4.04 5.04 -50.51
CA ARG A 567 -3.65 6.46 -50.45
C ARG A 567 -3.69 6.98 -49.02
N ALA A 568 -2.55 6.84 -48.33
CA ALA A 568 -2.40 7.27 -46.94
C ALA A 568 -2.69 8.78 -46.75
N ASP A 569 -2.40 9.61 -47.75
CA ASP A 569 -2.68 11.06 -47.76
C ASP A 569 -4.18 11.38 -47.70
N LEU A 570 -5.02 10.58 -48.34
CA LEU A 570 -6.47 10.74 -48.33
C LEU A 570 -7.11 10.12 -47.08
N LEU A 571 -6.59 8.98 -46.62
CA LEU A 571 -7.01 8.38 -45.35
C LEU A 571 -6.75 9.32 -44.17
N ALA A 572 -5.62 10.03 -44.18
CA ALA A 572 -5.27 11.02 -43.17
C ALA A 572 -6.27 12.19 -43.04
N ARG A 573 -7.15 12.39 -44.03
CA ARG A 573 -8.19 13.42 -44.04
C ARG A 573 -9.59 12.86 -43.77
N ASN A 574 -9.72 11.55 -43.58
CA ASN A 574 -11.00 10.90 -43.42
C ASN A 574 -11.63 11.23 -42.04
N PRO A 575 -12.91 11.62 -41.97
CA PRO A 575 -13.59 11.94 -40.71
C PRO A 575 -13.59 10.81 -39.66
N LEU A 576 -13.50 9.54 -40.09
CA LEU A 576 -13.45 8.37 -39.20
C LEU A 576 -12.24 8.38 -38.25
N LEU A 577 -11.15 9.07 -38.62
CA LEU A 577 -9.99 9.21 -37.73
C LEU A 577 -10.30 9.92 -36.41
N ARG A 578 -11.42 10.65 -36.37
CA ARG A 578 -11.87 11.41 -35.22
C ARG A 578 -13.10 10.79 -34.56
N THR A 579 -13.56 9.62 -34.99
CA THR A 579 -14.65 8.90 -34.31
C THR A 579 -14.08 7.98 -33.22
N ARG A 580 -14.93 7.47 -32.33
CA ARG A 580 -14.48 6.61 -31.22
C ARG A 580 -13.87 5.32 -31.72
N LEU A 581 -14.41 4.78 -32.81
CA LEU A 581 -13.98 3.58 -33.51
C LEU A 581 -12.46 3.51 -33.73
N VAL A 582 -11.85 4.64 -34.11
CA VAL A 582 -10.41 4.75 -34.37
C VAL A 582 -9.67 5.30 -33.14
N ALA A 583 -10.24 6.29 -32.46
CA ALA A 583 -9.60 6.93 -31.31
C ALA A 583 -9.38 5.97 -30.12
N ASP A 584 -10.30 5.02 -29.88
CA ASP A 584 -10.24 4.09 -28.74
C ASP A 584 -9.13 3.04 -28.91
N ARG A 585 -8.60 2.82 -30.13
CA ARG A 585 -7.55 1.82 -30.41
C ARG A 585 -6.12 2.31 -30.13
N GLY A 586 -5.92 3.63 -30.09
CA GLY A 586 -4.74 4.29 -29.53
C GLY A 586 -3.36 3.85 -30.03
N GLY A 587 -3.13 3.92 -31.33
CA GLY A 587 -1.79 3.89 -31.93
C GLY A 587 -1.23 5.30 -32.20
N ASP A 588 0.08 5.42 -32.44
CA ASP A 588 0.73 6.67 -32.84
C ASP A 588 0.35 7.12 -34.27
N ASP A 589 -0.23 6.21 -35.07
CA ASP A 589 -0.72 6.46 -36.44
C ASP A 589 -2.24 6.16 -36.55
N PRO A 590 -3.09 7.21 -36.59
CA PRO A 590 -4.53 7.06 -36.79
C PRO A 590 -4.93 6.37 -38.10
N VAL A 591 -4.11 6.49 -39.16
CA VAL A 591 -4.40 5.86 -40.46
C VAL A 591 -4.25 4.34 -40.37
N GLU A 592 -3.22 3.86 -39.68
CA GLU A 592 -3.05 2.44 -39.40
C GLU A 592 -4.14 1.91 -38.46
N ALA A 593 -4.56 2.70 -37.47
CA ALA A 593 -5.68 2.33 -36.62
C ALA A 593 -6.99 2.19 -37.41
N LEU A 594 -7.29 3.12 -38.31
CA LEU A 594 -8.45 3.05 -39.22
C LEU A 594 -8.38 1.81 -40.13
N ARG A 595 -7.19 1.51 -40.68
CA ARG A 595 -6.97 0.29 -41.45
C ARG A 595 -7.26 -0.96 -40.62
N GLY A 596 -6.76 -1.01 -39.39
CA GLY A 596 -7.01 -2.13 -38.48
C GLY A 596 -8.50 -2.38 -38.25
N VAL A 597 -9.31 -1.33 -38.08
CA VAL A 597 -10.76 -1.47 -37.87
C VAL A 597 -11.48 -1.97 -39.10
N VAL A 598 -11.15 -1.41 -40.27
CA VAL A 598 -11.76 -1.82 -41.52
C VAL A 598 -11.38 -3.27 -41.85
N THR A 599 -10.13 -3.67 -41.58
CA THR A 599 -9.68 -5.05 -41.73
C THR A 599 -10.45 -5.99 -40.81
N GLU A 600 -10.65 -5.65 -39.54
CA GLU A 600 -11.45 -6.46 -38.61
C GLU A 600 -12.90 -6.66 -39.09
N ALA A 601 -13.52 -5.62 -39.66
CA ALA A 601 -14.86 -5.75 -40.25
C ALA A 601 -14.88 -6.63 -41.51
N LEU A 602 -13.79 -6.64 -42.28
CA LEU A 602 -13.64 -7.52 -43.44
C LEU A 602 -13.37 -8.97 -43.02
N ASP A 603 -12.57 -9.19 -41.99
CA ASP A 603 -12.29 -10.50 -41.43
C ASP A 603 -13.56 -11.12 -40.82
N ALA A 604 -14.36 -10.33 -40.10
CA ALA A 604 -15.67 -10.76 -39.61
C ALA A 604 -16.62 -11.17 -40.75
N LEU A 605 -16.52 -10.50 -41.91
CA LEU A 605 -17.28 -10.85 -43.11
C LEU A 605 -16.76 -12.13 -43.78
N ALA A 606 -15.45 -12.39 -43.73
CA ALA A 606 -14.82 -13.60 -44.26
C ALA A 606 -15.11 -14.84 -43.41
N CYS A 607 -15.23 -14.68 -42.08
CA CYS A 607 -15.56 -15.78 -41.17
C CYS A 607 -17.00 -16.30 -41.29
N ASP A 608 -17.92 -15.58 -41.96
CA ASP A 608 -19.30 -16.05 -42.25
C ASP A 608 -19.32 -16.76 -43.63
N PRO A 609 -19.51 -18.10 -43.69
CA PRO A 609 -19.54 -18.85 -44.96
C PRO A 609 -20.61 -18.36 -45.93
N ARG A 610 -21.69 -17.74 -45.44
CA ARG A 610 -22.78 -17.19 -46.28
C ARG A 610 -22.41 -15.82 -46.87
N ALA A 611 -21.42 -15.15 -46.32
CA ALA A 611 -21.00 -13.80 -46.66
C ALA A 611 -19.65 -13.71 -47.37
N GLU A 612 -18.91 -14.81 -47.46
CA GLU A 612 -17.60 -14.87 -48.11
C GLU A 612 -17.60 -14.31 -49.56
N LYS A 613 -18.69 -14.54 -50.32
CA LYS A 613 -18.87 -13.96 -51.66
C LYS A 613 -18.93 -12.43 -51.68
N TYR A 614 -19.39 -11.80 -50.59
CA TYR A 614 -19.42 -10.35 -50.43
C TYR A 614 -18.06 -9.81 -50.01
N HIS A 615 -17.36 -10.51 -49.11
CA HIS A 615 -15.97 -10.22 -48.74
C HIS A 615 -15.06 -10.22 -49.98
N ARG A 616 -15.12 -11.29 -50.80
CA ARG A 616 -14.36 -11.39 -52.06
C ARG A 616 -14.63 -10.24 -53.03
N ALA A 617 -15.89 -9.80 -53.14
CA ALA A 617 -16.27 -8.68 -53.99
C ALA A 617 -15.70 -7.34 -53.50
N VAL A 618 -15.75 -7.07 -52.18
CA VAL A 618 -15.21 -5.84 -51.57
C VAL A 618 -13.68 -5.80 -51.69
N VAL A 619 -12.99 -6.88 -51.33
CA VAL A 619 -11.52 -6.95 -51.39
C VAL A 619 -11.00 -6.82 -52.82
N THR A 620 -11.61 -7.53 -53.77
CA THR A 620 -11.17 -7.50 -55.17
C THR A 620 -11.50 -6.18 -55.85
N GLY A 621 -12.65 -5.59 -55.51
CA GLY A 621 -13.14 -4.36 -56.11
C GLY A 621 -12.48 -3.08 -55.58
N LEU A 622 -12.09 -3.05 -54.30
CA LEU A 622 -11.65 -1.82 -53.63
C LEU A 622 -10.23 -1.91 -53.05
N LEU A 623 -9.81 -3.05 -52.51
CA LEU A 623 -8.50 -3.16 -51.82
C LEU A 623 -7.37 -3.64 -52.73
N ARG A 624 -7.66 -4.51 -53.70
CA ARG A 624 -6.68 -5.12 -54.64
C ARG A 624 -6.55 -4.38 -55.99
N GLY A 625 -6.99 -3.12 -56.05
CA GLY A 625 -6.67 -2.20 -57.15
C GLY A 625 -7.11 -2.65 -58.55
N ALA A 626 -8.30 -3.25 -58.70
CA ALA A 626 -8.85 -3.48 -60.04
C ALA A 626 -9.18 -2.12 -60.70
N PRO A 627 -8.72 -1.86 -61.95
CA PRO A 627 -8.87 -0.55 -62.58
C PRO A 627 -10.32 -0.21 -62.92
N THR A 628 -11.17 -1.24 -63.11
CA THR A 628 -12.60 -1.11 -63.37
C THR A 628 -13.39 -2.20 -62.65
N ARG A 629 -14.70 -1.99 -62.48
CA ARG A 629 -15.60 -2.99 -61.88
C ARG A 629 -15.75 -4.21 -62.78
N GLU A 630 -15.62 -4.03 -64.09
CA GLU A 630 -15.61 -5.07 -65.11
C GLU A 630 -14.40 -5.98 -64.94
N ALA A 631 -13.19 -5.42 -64.77
CA ALA A 631 -11.98 -6.19 -64.50
C ALA A 631 -12.03 -6.93 -63.14
N ALA A 632 -12.67 -6.33 -62.13
CA ALA A 632 -12.88 -6.99 -60.84
C ALA A 632 -13.86 -8.18 -60.93
N ALA A 633 -14.93 -8.02 -61.72
CA ALA A 633 -15.91 -9.08 -61.97
C ALA A 633 -15.28 -10.26 -62.72
N GLU A 634 -14.47 -9.98 -63.73
CA GLU A 634 -13.72 -10.98 -64.50
C GLU A 634 -12.74 -11.77 -63.63
N ARG A 635 -11.97 -11.09 -62.76
CA ARG A 635 -11.06 -11.74 -61.80
C ARG A 635 -11.75 -12.69 -60.83
N LEU A 636 -13.05 -12.50 -60.58
CA LEU A 636 -13.86 -13.36 -59.71
C LEU A 636 -14.68 -14.40 -60.50
N GLY A 637 -14.63 -14.39 -61.84
CA GLY A 637 -15.45 -15.26 -62.69
C GLY A 637 -16.95 -14.96 -62.60
N LEU A 638 -17.32 -13.69 -62.38
CA LEU A 638 -18.72 -13.28 -62.15
C LEU A 638 -19.24 -12.35 -63.27
N PRO A 639 -20.54 -12.43 -63.62
CA PRO A 639 -21.19 -11.38 -64.39
C PRO A 639 -21.12 -10.03 -63.66
N LEU A 640 -20.95 -8.93 -64.41
CA LEU A 640 -20.84 -7.58 -63.86
C LEU A 640 -22.04 -7.19 -62.96
N SER A 641 -23.25 -7.58 -63.34
CA SER A 641 -24.46 -7.34 -62.54
C SER A 641 -24.42 -8.07 -61.19
N THR A 642 -23.93 -9.31 -61.18
CA THR A 642 -23.74 -10.12 -59.97
C THR A 642 -22.64 -9.55 -59.08
N PHE A 643 -21.51 -9.13 -59.68
CA PHE A 643 -20.44 -8.45 -58.96
C PHE A 643 -20.91 -7.16 -58.29
N ARG A 644 -21.62 -6.29 -59.02
CA ARG A 644 -22.18 -5.04 -58.47
C ARG A 644 -23.12 -5.32 -57.30
N ARG A 645 -23.99 -6.33 -57.41
CA ARG A 645 -24.88 -6.75 -56.32
C ARG A 645 -24.11 -7.25 -55.09
N HIS A 646 -23.06 -8.05 -55.30
CA HIS A 646 -22.23 -8.57 -54.20
C HIS A 646 -21.41 -7.47 -53.52
N LEU A 647 -20.87 -6.52 -54.29
CA LEU A 647 -20.15 -5.37 -53.78
C LEU A 647 -21.05 -4.47 -52.92
N SER A 648 -22.25 -4.14 -53.41
CA SER A 648 -23.21 -3.32 -52.63
C SER A 648 -23.60 -3.99 -51.32
N ARG A 649 -23.88 -5.30 -51.33
CA ARG A 649 -24.21 -6.06 -50.11
C ARG A 649 -23.03 -6.19 -49.15
N GLY A 650 -21.80 -6.28 -49.66
CA GLY A 650 -20.59 -6.27 -48.83
C GLY A 650 -20.39 -4.94 -48.13
N LEU A 651 -20.52 -3.82 -48.87
CA LEU A 651 -20.42 -2.48 -48.31
C LEU A 651 -21.47 -2.21 -47.23
N GLU A 652 -22.72 -2.61 -47.45
CA GLU A 652 -23.81 -2.50 -46.47
C GLU A 652 -23.47 -3.24 -45.15
N ARG A 653 -22.89 -4.44 -45.25
CA ARG A 653 -22.49 -5.23 -44.07
C ARG A 653 -21.31 -4.63 -43.34
N VAL A 654 -20.26 -4.21 -44.05
CA VAL A 654 -19.09 -3.54 -43.43
C VAL A 654 -19.52 -2.27 -42.71
N ARG A 655 -20.33 -1.42 -43.35
CA ARG A 655 -20.89 -0.20 -42.73
C ARG A 655 -21.71 -0.49 -41.49
N SER A 656 -22.54 -1.53 -41.52
CA SER A 656 -23.39 -1.91 -40.39
C SER A 656 -22.58 -2.46 -39.22
N PHE A 657 -21.54 -3.25 -39.50
CA PHE A 657 -20.63 -3.77 -38.48
C PHE A 657 -19.86 -2.65 -37.79
N LEU A 658 -19.19 -1.78 -38.57
CA LEU A 658 -18.42 -0.66 -38.04
C LEU A 658 -19.27 0.32 -37.24
N TRP A 659 -20.52 0.54 -37.66
CA TRP A 659 -21.45 1.39 -36.92
C TRP A 659 -21.97 0.77 -35.64
N ALA A 660 -22.18 -0.54 -35.60
CA ALA A 660 -22.52 -1.24 -34.37
C ALA A 660 -21.38 -1.09 -33.34
N MET A 661 -20.12 -1.09 -33.79
CA MET A 661 -18.95 -0.85 -32.94
C MET A 661 -18.87 0.61 -32.44
N GLU A 662 -19.09 1.59 -33.32
CA GLU A 662 -19.13 3.01 -32.93
C GLU A 662 -20.30 3.32 -31.97
N SER A 663 -21.44 2.67 -32.18
CA SER A 663 -22.69 2.92 -31.44
C SER A 663 -22.85 2.08 -30.17
N ALA A 664 -21.97 1.08 -29.94
CA ALA A 664 -22.07 0.21 -28.78
C ALA A 664 -21.82 1.00 -27.48
N PRO A 665 -22.73 0.92 -26.49
CA PRO A 665 -22.44 1.42 -25.15
C PRO A 665 -21.28 0.60 -24.56
N GLN A 666 -20.29 1.29 -24.00
CA GLN A 666 -19.17 0.65 -23.31
C GLN A 666 -19.73 -0.26 -22.22
N ALA A 667 -19.44 -1.56 -22.29
CA ALA A 667 -19.98 -2.54 -21.36
C ALA A 667 -19.64 -2.13 -19.92
N ALA A 668 -20.65 -1.62 -19.20
CA ALA A 668 -20.58 -1.50 -17.76
C ALA A 668 -20.46 -2.91 -17.19
N ALA A 669 -19.54 -3.12 -16.25
CA ALA A 669 -19.55 -4.33 -15.42
C ALA A 669 -20.98 -4.53 -14.87
N PRO A 670 -21.52 -5.77 -14.88
CA PRO A 670 -22.86 -6.01 -14.37
C PRO A 670 -22.91 -5.55 -12.91
N ALA A 671 -23.93 -4.76 -12.57
CA ALA A 671 -24.19 -4.37 -11.20
C ALA A 671 -24.29 -5.64 -10.33
N PRO A 672 -23.69 -5.67 -9.13
CA PRO A 672 -23.85 -6.81 -8.24
C PRO A 672 -25.34 -7.02 -7.94
N PRO A 673 -25.82 -8.27 -7.88
CA PRO A 673 -27.22 -8.55 -7.63
C PRO A 673 -27.62 -7.96 -6.27
N VAL A 674 -28.75 -7.24 -6.27
CA VAL A 674 -29.41 -6.80 -5.03
C VAL A 674 -29.80 -8.06 -4.27
N GLY A 675 -29.07 -8.37 -3.20
CA GLY A 675 -29.39 -9.46 -2.30
C GLY A 675 -30.78 -9.26 -1.66
N PRO A 676 -31.48 -10.33 -1.29
CA PRO A 676 -32.84 -10.25 -0.80
C PRO A 676 -32.87 -9.48 0.53
N GLU A 677 -33.89 -8.63 0.65
CA GLU A 677 -34.24 -7.87 1.85
C GLU A 677 -34.33 -8.81 3.06
N PRO A 678 -33.68 -8.50 4.21
CA PRO A 678 -33.72 -9.39 5.36
C PRO A 678 -35.13 -9.42 5.94
N ALA A 679 -35.68 -10.64 6.04
CA ALA A 679 -36.95 -10.90 6.68
C ALA A 679 -37.00 -10.33 8.09
N ARG A 680 -38.05 -9.57 8.40
CA ARG A 680 -38.37 -9.10 9.74
C ARG A 680 -38.58 -10.30 10.67
N GLU A 681 -37.64 -10.54 11.58
CA GLU A 681 -37.90 -11.39 12.74
C GLU A 681 -38.92 -10.73 13.69
N PRO A 682 -39.89 -11.50 14.23
CA PRO A 682 -40.88 -10.96 15.15
C PRO A 682 -40.26 -10.69 16.53
N ARG A 683 -40.59 -9.52 17.07
CA ARG A 683 -40.24 -9.09 18.43
C ARG A 683 -40.64 -10.17 19.45
N ARG A 684 -39.65 -10.79 20.10
CA ARG A 684 -39.86 -11.51 21.37
C ARG A 684 -40.21 -10.49 22.45
N THR A 685 -41.47 -10.48 22.85
CA THR A 685 -41.97 -9.83 24.06
C THR A 685 -41.27 -10.40 25.29
N ALA A 686 -40.67 -9.51 26.09
CA ALA A 686 -40.17 -9.82 27.41
C ALA A 686 -41.34 -10.17 28.34
N ALA A 687 -41.33 -11.39 28.89
CA ALA A 687 -42.21 -11.77 29.99
C ALA A 687 -41.48 -11.53 31.32
N SER A 688 -42.15 -10.80 32.19
CA SER A 688 -41.77 -10.48 33.57
C SER A 688 -41.62 -11.74 34.44
N PRO A 689 -40.81 -11.71 35.52
CA PRO A 689 -40.64 -12.85 36.42
C PRO A 689 -41.72 -12.87 37.51
N ALA A 690 -42.22 -14.06 37.84
CA ALA A 690 -43.03 -14.35 39.02
C ALA A 690 -42.46 -15.60 39.74
N PRO A 691 -42.72 -15.77 41.05
CA PRO A 691 -41.69 -16.14 42.02
C PRO A 691 -41.60 -17.63 42.38
N ARG A 692 -40.45 -17.94 43.01
CA ARG A 692 -40.02 -19.12 43.80
C ARG A 692 -41.06 -20.19 44.16
N VAL A 693 -40.64 -21.45 43.99
CA VAL A 693 -40.56 -22.45 45.08
C VAL A 693 -39.16 -23.06 45.04
#